data_AF-A0A5R9EFV8-F1
#
_entry.id   AF-A0A5R9EFV8-F1
#
_cell.length_a   1.000
_cell.length_b   1.000
_cell.length_c   1.000
_cell.angle_alpha   90.00
_cell.angle_beta   90.00
_cell.angle_gamma   90.00
#
_symmetry.space_group_name_H-M   'P 1'
#
loop_
_entity.id
_entity.type
_entity.pdbx_description
1 polymer ?
#
loop_
_entity_poly.entity_id
_entity_poly.type
_entity_poly.pdbx_seq_one_letter_code
_entity_poly.pdbx_strand_id
1 'polypeptide(L)'
;MPTDADPVPPARRRELQQELLRRARAARRTPAAPAPSAPETSGEGALAPGAAGEARQDAAARPGDTRPDPTRPGSASQAGEGGRAPLSRAQRRMWLMERLGGSGDSYHVPFATRVRGPFDPAALGTALTGLVRRHGILRTRYAQHGGEPYQEVLPAPRAVPVPVVGSTEADARQALEREVARPFDLAAGEAVRALVLRHGEQDHTVLLTFHHIAVDGGALETVAAELAALYTAAVDGTGGHGLAAPPQYADHARREQAAAPGLEDGLRRWSGLLAEAAPPRLPRPAAARDGAARRAAVRTVPLAPRLPGALRALGAERRATLFAVALTAAFAALHRLTGDDDLVIGVAGTHRRGTAMRGLVGLCVNTLPVRVDASGDPSFAELLDRVRDALLEAQRHLHIPFDLVLERLGAGARGVDGTALVRVTSDVLGEPTVLRLPGTSAQYVDLPATGAKFDLSFGLGLGDPAEPAALVQYDRTALDDAVAEATARHYAALLDTAASDPSLPLSGLPAPGAAFGTGTGPVAGPGTLGDVRLVGPDTPGDAHSAADATDGPAAAASGRKGPAAASSRDGASAHEAGTAAAGTGPDDLGEHPAARILRAHPRVAEATVVNPAEGPPLAFAVLRDGVGPARDELLGLLRRTLAPESVPAAVTPLDVLPRAADGTVDRTRLPGLPVPGAPTGPRALAVTEGFTALLGLVPSPDDDFFALGGHSLVAVQLAERLRTALRLPLTGLDVLQARTPRALTALLDGRAAEQTAAATDKAAKTAKTASGHARPRGTRAGTVLVTGATGGVGAFVLRELAARGRPVLALARPESAHLAAAEGVDVVEGDLGDPEGLRDAVAGVDAVVHAACTFTRPEVDLAAMEAMAAAWRRGPFVFVSSVDAYGRPEGDRVAEESPSYEPLSPYGRAKLDCEAMLLRAAGTEGRGGASAVRSPIVWGAHDRLREQLRWGATGRLYQAAREGGPIELPRPGTGGRPWYGVAWVHAAALARAVADCLDRPVHGVANACSGHVSWRDLAGDLTELLGTRGEFRETDGTPRDLDHHWRYDSARLAAPLRARAGEERRTVLAEMIGGVSDGDVRGGDVRGGGV
;
A
#
# COMPACT_ATOMS: atom_id res chain seq x y z
N MET A 1 -55.85 8.13 9.23
CA MET A 1 -56.87 7.90 8.17
C MET A 1 -56.70 6.47 7.69
N PRO A 2 -57.79 5.70 7.53
CA PRO A 2 -57.72 4.25 7.31
C PRO A 2 -57.27 3.87 5.89
N THR A 3 -56.92 2.60 5.74
CA THR A 3 -56.63 1.90 4.50
C THR A 3 -57.88 1.73 3.64
N ASP A 4 -57.77 1.96 2.33
CA ASP A 4 -58.12 1.01 1.27
C ASP A 4 -57.91 1.66 -0.11
N ALA A 5 -57.23 0.96 -1.02
CA ALA A 5 -57.05 1.36 -2.42
C ALA A 5 -56.66 0.16 -3.30
N ASP A 6 -57.61 -0.35 -4.08
CA ASP A 6 -57.37 -1.42 -5.05
C ASP A 6 -56.28 -1.07 -6.09
N PRO A 7 -55.53 -2.06 -6.60
CA PRO A 7 -54.51 -1.84 -7.62
C PRO A 7 -55.15 -1.35 -8.94
N VAL A 8 -54.97 -0.06 -9.25
CA VAL A 8 -55.53 0.61 -10.44
C VAL A 8 -55.22 -0.20 -11.72
N PRO A 9 -56.26 -0.61 -12.49
CA PRO A 9 -56.09 -1.49 -13.65
C PRO A 9 -55.13 -0.95 -14.72
N PRO A 10 -54.41 -1.83 -15.47
CA PRO A 10 -53.37 -1.43 -16.41
C PRO A 10 -53.81 -0.42 -17.49
N ALA A 11 -55.05 -0.51 -17.95
CA ALA A 11 -55.62 0.45 -18.91
C ALA A 11 -55.66 1.88 -18.34
N ARG A 12 -56.21 2.05 -17.13
CA ARG A 12 -56.32 3.35 -16.45
C ARG A 12 -54.96 3.92 -16.03
N ARG A 13 -53.97 3.04 -15.79
CA ARG A 13 -52.56 3.43 -15.61
C ARG A 13 -51.96 4.01 -16.91
N ARG A 14 -52.24 3.42 -18.08
CA ARG A 14 -51.83 3.96 -19.39
C ARG A 14 -52.49 5.31 -19.70
N GLU A 15 -53.78 5.48 -19.39
CA GLU A 15 -54.48 6.77 -19.56
C GLU A 15 -53.84 7.88 -18.72
N LEU A 16 -53.60 7.63 -17.43
CA LEU A 16 -52.90 8.58 -16.55
C LEU A 16 -51.50 8.93 -17.07
N GLN A 17 -50.77 7.96 -17.60
CA GLN A 17 -49.43 8.17 -18.16
C GLN A 17 -49.49 9.02 -19.46
N GLN A 18 -50.48 8.82 -20.32
CA GLN A 18 -50.69 9.64 -21.52
C GLN A 18 -51.13 11.07 -21.18
N GLU A 19 -51.97 11.26 -20.16
CA GLU A 19 -52.42 12.58 -19.70
C GLU A 19 -51.28 13.37 -19.04
N LEU A 20 -50.42 12.72 -18.25
CA LEU A 20 -49.18 13.33 -17.74
C LEU A 20 -48.23 13.75 -18.88
N LEU A 21 -48.10 12.93 -19.92
CA LEU A 21 -47.30 13.27 -21.11
C LEU A 21 -47.91 14.43 -21.92
N ARG A 22 -49.25 14.57 -21.97
CA ARG A 22 -49.90 15.76 -22.54
C ARG A 22 -49.55 17.02 -21.74
N ARG A 23 -49.69 16.98 -20.41
CA ARG A 23 -49.40 18.14 -19.52
C ARG A 23 -47.93 18.55 -19.60
N ALA A 24 -47.01 17.59 -19.62
CA ALA A 24 -45.58 17.85 -19.79
C ALA A 24 -45.23 18.46 -21.16
N ARG A 25 -45.97 18.12 -22.22
CA ARG A 25 -45.82 18.74 -23.55
C ARG A 25 -46.44 20.15 -23.64
N ALA A 26 -47.52 20.41 -22.91
CA ALA A 26 -48.11 21.75 -22.81
C ALA A 26 -47.18 22.72 -22.06
N ALA A 27 -46.62 22.30 -20.93
CA ALA A 27 -45.72 23.12 -20.11
C ALA A 27 -44.43 23.56 -20.84
N ARG A 28 -44.00 22.84 -21.89
CA ARG A 28 -42.80 23.17 -22.69
C ARG A 28 -43.05 24.19 -23.82
N ARG A 29 -44.24 24.80 -23.91
CA ARG A 29 -44.59 25.75 -25.00
C ARG A 29 -44.77 27.21 -24.55
N THR A 30 -44.53 27.54 -23.29
CA THR A 30 -44.68 28.91 -22.76
C THR A 30 -43.30 29.60 -22.65
N PRO A 31 -43.05 30.72 -23.35
CA PRO A 31 -41.85 31.54 -23.11
C PRO A 31 -41.88 32.21 -21.74
N ALA A 32 -40.71 32.44 -21.13
CA ALA A 32 -40.60 33.19 -19.88
C ALA A 32 -40.67 34.70 -20.13
N ALA A 33 -41.31 35.44 -19.20
CA ALA A 33 -41.33 36.90 -19.20
C ALA A 33 -40.12 37.47 -18.41
N PRO A 34 -39.60 38.67 -18.76
CA PRO A 34 -38.49 39.29 -18.05
C PRO A 34 -38.91 39.89 -16.70
N ALA A 35 -37.94 40.01 -15.78
CA ALA A 35 -38.13 40.61 -14.46
C ALA A 35 -37.96 42.15 -14.48
N PRO A 36 -38.62 42.90 -13.58
CA PRO A 36 -38.55 44.36 -13.53
C PRO A 36 -37.29 44.91 -12.83
N SER A 37 -36.91 46.14 -13.19
CA SER A 37 -35.83 46.91 -12.57
C SER A 37 -36.29 47.78 -11.40
N ALA A 38 -35.34 48.22 -10.57
CA ALA A 38 -35.58 49.11 -9.42
C ALA A 38 -35.48 50.62 -9.79
N PRO A 39 -36.09 51.53 -9.02
CA PRO A 39 -36.02 52.98 -9.23
C PRO A 39 -34.93 53.69 -8.40
N GLU A 40 -34.54 54.90 -8.83
CA GLU A 40 -33.59 55.81 -8.15
C GLU A 40 -34.24 57.16 -7.77
N THR A 41 -33.85 57.74 -6.61
CA THR A 41 -33.80 59.19 -6.29
C THR A 41 -32.79 59.36 -5.12
N SER A 42 -31.75 60.21 -5.10
CA SER A 42 -31.68 61.69 -5.15
C SER A 42 -32.50 62.41 -4.06
N GLY A 43 -31.98 63.40 -3.29
CA GLY A 43 -30.61 63.92 -3.16
C GLY A 43 -30.52 65.14 -2.20
N GLU A 44 -29.29 65.62 -1.91
CA GLU A 44 -28.92 66.94 -1.34
C GLU A 44 -29.38 67.37 0.09
N GLY A 45 -28.77 68.44 0.64
CA GLY A 45 -29.26 69.17 1.85
C GLY A 45 -28.23 69.44 2.97
N ALA A 46 -27.46 70.53 2.90
CA ALA A 46 -26.36 70.86 3.83
C ALA A 46 -26.72 71.80 5.01
N LEU A 47 -25.71 72.09 5.86
CA LEU A 47 -25.50 73.24 6.78
C LEU A 47 -25.62 73.03 8.32
N ALA A 48 -24.59 73.54 9.02
CA ALA A 48 -24.55 73.92 10.44
C ALA A 48 -24.49 75.47 10.53
N PRO A 49 -24.49 76.20 11.69
CA PRO A 49 -23.57 76.05 12.85
C PRO A 49 -24.22 76.35 14.24
N GLY A 50 -23.45 76.71 15.29
CA GLY A 50 -24.01 77.57 16.37
C GLY A 50 -23.61 77.43 17.87
N ALA A 51 -22.44 76.89 18.22
CA ALA A 51 -21.80 76.81 19.56
C ALA A 51 -22.34 77.59 20.81
N ALA A 52 -22.57 76.87 21.93
CA ALA A 52 -22.22 77.19 23.35
C ALA A 52 -22.83 76.13 24.32
N GLY A 53 -22.26 75.69 25.45
CA GLY A 53 -20.90 75.87 25.99
C GLY A 53 -20.71 75.14 27.36
N GLU A 54 -19.57 74.41 27.50
CA GLU A 54 -18.92 73.88 28.72
C GLU A 54 -19.41 72.62 29.51
N ALA A 55 -18.41 71.76 29.82
CA ALA A 55 -18.20 70.94 31.04
C ALA A 55 -19.16 69.76 31.37
N ARG A 56 -18.86 68.48 31.07
CA ARG A 56 -17.62 67.71 31.41
C ARG A 56 -17.47 66.39 30.61
N GLN A 57 -16.22 65.90 30.61
CA GLN A 57 -15.66 64.68 30.00
C GLN A 57 -16.38 63.37 30.39
N ASP A 58 -16.39 62.29 29.58
CA ASP A 58 -16.02 62.13 28.15
C ASP A 58 -16.80 60.94 27.54
N ALA A 59 -16.97 60.92 26.21
CA ALA A 59 -17.78 59.91 25.51
C ALA A 59 -17.00 58.60 25.24
N ALA A 60 -17.58 57.39 25.19
CA ALA A 60 -18.95 56.93 24.89
C ALA A 60 -19.34 56.97 23.39
N ALA A 61 -18.54 56.32 22.53
CA ALA A 61 -18.88 56.09 21.13
C ALA A 61 -20.02 55.06 20.95
N ARG A 62 -20.95 55.38 20.03
CA ARG A 62 -21.97 54.49 19.43
C ARG A 62 -21.88 54.67 17.89
N PRO A 63 -22.68 53.95 17.07
CA PRO A 63 -22.73 52.49 16.95
C PRO A 63 -22.49 52.07 15.48
N GLY A 64 -21.78 50.96 15.22
CA GLY A 64 -21.51 50.52 13.84
C GLY A 64 -21.27 49.01 13.68
N ASP A 65 -21.96 48.43 12.70
CA ASP A 65 -21.71 47.14 12.02
C ASP A 65 -21.17 45.98 12.89
N THR A 66 -22.01 45.38 13.74
CA THR A 66 -21.70 44.11 14.42
C THR A 66 -21.76 42.93 13.45
N ARG A 67 -20.67 42.73 12.71
CA ARG A 67 -20.37 41.42 12.10
C ARG A 67 -20.24 40.36 13.19
N PRO A 68 -20.68 39.10 12.97
CA PRO A 68 -20.54 38.05 13.97
C PRO A 68 -19.07 37.70 14.21
N ASP A 69 -18.66 37.81 15.47
CA ASP A 69 -17.32 37.47 15.95
C ASP A 69 -17.09 35.94 15.92
N PRO A 70 -16.09 35.43 15.17
CA PRO A 70 -15.81 34.00 15.06
C PRO A 70 -15.07 33.40 16.27
N THR A 71 -14.69 34.20 17.29
CA THR A 71 -13.77 33.75 18.35
C THR A 71 -14.43 33.05 19.55
N ARG A 72 -15.75 32.83 19.52
CA ARG A 72 -16.47 32.11 20.60
C ARG A 72 -16.56 30.61 20.31
N PRO A 73 -15.89 29.73 21.07
CA PRO A 73 -15.93 28.29 20.82
C PRO A 73 -17.35 27.75 21.04
N GLY A 74 -17.92 27.16 19.99
CA GLY A 74 -19.26 26.57 20.02
C GLY A 74 -19.32 25.41 21.01
N SER A 75 -20.20 25.52 22.01
CA SER A 75 -20.42 24.44 22.98
C SER A 75 -20.98 23.20 22.30
N ALA A 76 -20.40 22.04 22.57
CA ALA A 76 -21.06 20.77 22.30
C ALA A 76 -22.44 20.73 23.00
N SER A 77 -23.39 20.00 22.41
CA SER A 77 -24.82 19.94 22.81
C SER A 77 -25.67 21.16 22.48
N GLN A 78 -26.07 21.26 21.20
CA GLN A 78 -27.49 21.43 20.89
C GLN A 78 -28.00 20.22 20.09
N ALA A 79 -28.52 19.21 20.80
CA ALA A 79 -29.43 18.24 20.20
C ALA A 79 -30.78 18.95 20.01
N GLY A 80 -30.94 19.65 18.88
CA GLY A 80 -31.92 20.73 18.75
C GLY A 80 -32.81 20.76 17.50
N GLU A 81 -32.54 19.95 16.46
CA GLU A 81 -33.50 19.75 15.36
C GLU A 81 -33.29 18.41 14.63
N GLY A 82 -34.34 17.93 13.95
CA GLY A 82 -34.54 16.49 13.69
C GLY A 82 -33.71 15.86 12.57
N GLY A 83 -32.56 15.27 12.92
CA GLY A 83 -32.12 13.93 12.46
C GLY A 83 -31.77 13.69 10.98
N ARG A 84 -31.97 14.65 10.08
CA ARG A 84 -31.82 14.46 8.62
C ARG A 84 -30.44 14.80 8.09
N ALA A 85 -30.04 14.09 7.04
CA ALA A 85 -28.84 14.29 6.25
C ALA A 85 -29.12 14.03 4.76
N PRO A 86 -28.33 14.58 3.82
CA PRO A 86 -28.43 14.21 2.41
C PRO A 86 -28.04 12.74 2.18
N LEU A 87 -28.55 12.12 1.12
CA LEU A 87 -27.96 10.89 0.58
C LEU A 87 -26.62 11.22 -0.08
N SER A 88 -25.65 10.30 0.02
CA SER A 88 -24.47 10.34 -0.85
C SER A 88 -24.86 10.14 -2.32
N ARG A 89 -23.96 10.42 -3.26
CA ARG A 89 -24.24 10.25 -4.71
C ARG A 89 -24.59 8.80 -5.04
N ALA A 90 -23.82 7.84 -4.53
CA ALA A 90 -24.07 6.40 -4.69
C ALA A 90 -25.41 5.97 -4.07
N GLN A 91 -25.76 6.47 -2.87
CA GLN A 91 -27.05 6.19 -2.25
C GLN A 91 -28.23 6.78 -3.06
N ARG A 92 -28.10 8.01 -3.55
CA ARG A 92 -29.15 8.70 -4.33
C ARG A 92 -29.51 7.92 -5.58
N ARG A 93 -28.52 7.34 -6.28
CA ARG A 93 -28.76 6.43 -7.40
C ARG A 93 -29.45 5.13 -6.97
N MET A 94 -28.93 4.45 -5.94
CA MET A 94 -29.49 3.16 -5.53
C MET A 94 -30.95 3.28 -5.07
N TRP A 95 -31.27 4.31 -4.28
CA TRP A 95 -32.64 4.64 -3.87
C TRP A 95 -33.56 4.98 -5.06
N LEU A 96 -33.03 5.61 -6.12
CA LEU A 96 -33.79 5.84 -7.35
C LEU A 96 -34.07 4.54 -8.12
N MET A 97 -33.12 3.62 -8.21
CA MET A 97 -33.32 2.31 -8.87
C MET A 97 -34.35 1.46 -8.11
N GLU A 98 -34.29 1.47 -6.78
CA GLU A 98 -35.26 0.80 -5.90
C GLU A 98 -36.69 1.31 -6.15
N ARG A 99 -36.87 2.63 -6.16
CA ARG A 99 -38.18 3.26 -6.41
C ARG A 99 -38.73 3.11 -7.82
N LEU A 100 -37.90 2.70 -8.78
CA LEU A 100 -38.32 2.35 -10.14
C LEU A 100 -38.69 0.85 -10.27
N GLY A 101 -38.54 0.05 -9.21
CA GLY A 101 -38.87 -1.37 -9.19
C GLY A 101 -37.95 -2.26 -10.04
N GLY A 102 -36.77 -1.75 -10.39
CA GLY A 102 -35.80 -2.44 -11.28
C GLY A 102 -34.67 -3.18 -10.56
N SER A 103 -34.65 -3.16 -9.24
CA SER A 103 -33.62 -3.75 -8.37
C SER A 103 -33.89 -5.23 -8.05
N GLY A 104 -35.07 -5.52 -7.48
CA GLY A 104 -35.29 -6.78 -6.79
C GLY A 104 -34.26 -7.01 -5.69
N ASP A 105 -33.87 -8.26 -5.49
CA ASP A 105 -32.80 -8.64 -4.54
C ASP A 105 -31.36 -8.34 -5.02
N SER A 106 -31.17 -7.75 -6.22
CA SER A 106 -29.84 -7.45 -6.78
C SER A 106 -28.99 -6.46 -5.95
N TYR A 107 -29.62 -5.73 -5.02
CA TYR A 107 -28.94 -4.86 -4.05
C TYR A 107 -28.99 -5.40 -2.61
N HIS A 108 -29.23 -6.69 -2.44
CA HIS A 108 -28.94 -7.37 -1.17
C HIS A 108 -27.45 -7.73 -1.11
N VAL A 109 -26.89 -7.71 0.09
CA VAL A 109 -25.54 -8.18 0.43
C VAL A 109 -25.70 -9.24 1.51
N PRO A 110 -26.02 -10.48 1.12
CA PRO A 110 -26.07 -11.60 2.04
C PRO A 110 -24.66 -12.21 2.22
N PHE A 111 -24.34 -12.65 3.42
CA PHE A 111 -23.26 -13.61 3.64
C PHE A 111 -23.70 -14.67 4.65
N ALA A 112 -23.35 -15.92 4.39
CA ALA A 112 -23.68 -17.05 5.23
C ALA A 112 -22.41 -17.74 5.73
N THR A 113 -22.42 -18.13 7.00
CA THR A 113 -21.33 -18.87 7.64
C THR A 113 -21.91 -20.08 8.36
N ARG A 114 -21.40 -21.27 8.06
CA ARG A 114 -21.66 -22.46 8.87
C ARG A 114 -20.71 -22.42 10.06
N VAL A 115 -21.30 -22.32 11.25
CA VAL A 115 -20.65 -22.14 12.54
C VAL A 115 -20.80 -23.45 13.31
N ARG A 116 -19.67 -24.06 13.68
CA ARG A 116 -19.66 -25.30 14.48
C ARG A 116 -18.96 -25.11 15.82
N GLY A 117 -19.52 -25.70 16.88
CA GLY A 117 -19.06 -25.56 18.27
C GLY A 117 -20.05 -24.81 19.16
N PRO A 118 -19.60 -24.25 20.31
CA PRO A 118 -20.45 -23.54 21.27
C PRO A 118 -20.90 -22.17 20.76
N PHE A 119 -21.98 -22.17 19.98
CA PHE A 119 -22.62 -20.98 19.44
C PHE A 119 -23.88 -20.59 20.23
N ASP A 120 -23.99 -19.33 20.66
CA ASP A 120 -25.17 -18.78 21.33
C ASP A 120 -25.94 -17.77 20.45
N PRO A 121 -27.15 -18.13 19.96
CA PRO A 121 -28.00 -17.21 19.21
C PRO A 121 -28.43 -15.95 20.01
N ALA A 122 -28.50 -16.00 21.34
CA ALA A 122 -28.88 -14.86 22.19
C ALA A 122 -27.73 -13.85 22.33
N ALA A 123 -26.49 -14.32 22.49
CA ALA A 123 -25.29 -13.49 22.34
C ALA A 123 -25.21 -12.87 20.94
N LEU A 124 -25.53 -13.61 19.86
CA LEU A 124 -25.57 -13.04 18.50
C LEU A 124 -26.64 -11.93 18.37
N GLY A 125 -27.85 -12.14 18.89
CA GLY A 125 -28.90 -11.11 18.92
C GLY A 125 -28.49 -9.85 19.71
N THR A 126 -27.79 -10.05 20.82
CA THR A 126 -27.21 -8.96 21.64
C THR A 126 -26.12 -8.20 20.87
N ALA A 127 -25.19 -8.93 20.23
CA ALA A 127 -24.10 -8.37 19.44
C ALA A 127 -24.60 -7.58 18.23
N LEU A 128 -25.57 -8.13 17.48
CA LEU A 128 -26.17 -7.48 16.32
C LEU A 128 -26.95 -6.21 16.72
N THR A 129 -27.64 -6.25 17.87
CA THR A 129 -28.27 -5.06 18.46
C THR A 129 -27.23 -4.00 18.85
N GLY A 130 -26.07 -4.42 19.37
CA GLY A 130 -24.92 -3.55 19.63
C GLY A 130 -24.38 -2.90 18.35
N LEU A 131 -24.23 -3.68 17.28
CA LEU A 131 -23.73 -3.23 15.98
C LEU A 131 -24.67 -2.17 15.35
N VAL A 132 -25.99 -2.41 15.35
CA VAL A 132 -26.99 -1.46 14.83
C VAL A 132 -27.12 -0.21 15.71
N ARG A 133 -26.91 -0.32 17.02
CA ARG A 133 -26.79 0.85 17.91
C ARG A 133 -25.56 1.68 17.57
N ARG A 134 -24.41 1.02 17.33
CA ARG A 134 -23.09 1.61 17.07
C ARG A 134 -22.98 2.29 15.70
N HIS A 135 -23.54 1.70 14.65
CA HIS A 135 -23.51 2.24 13.29
C HIS A 135 -24.89 2.78 12.90
N GLY A 136 -25.05 4.11 12.90
CA GLY A 136 -26.32 4.76 12.57
C GLY A 136 -26.89 4.37 11.21
N ILE A 137 -26.02 4.07 10.24
CA ILE A 137 -26.39 3.68 8.87
C ILE A 137 -27.24 2.39 8.80
N LEU A 138 -27.08 1.48 9.76
CA LEU A 138 -27.84 0.21 9.83
C LEU A 138 -29.26 0.38 10.39
N ARG A 139 -29.61 1.61 10.80
CA ARG A 139 -30.94 2.04 11.28
C ARG A 139 -31.38 3.36 10.63
N THR A 140 -30.91 3.60 9.40
CA THR A 140 -31.26 4.79 8.62
C THR A 140 -32.47 4.50 7.74
N ARG A 141 -33.49 5.36 7.80
CA ARG A 141 -34.56 5.39 6.80
C ARG A 141 -34.25 6.36 5.66
N TYR A 142 -34.79 6.10 4.48
CA TYR A 142 -34.61 6.88 3.26
C TYR A 142 -35.96 7.37 2.73
N ALA A 143 -36.16 8.68 2.70
CA ALA A 143 -37.42 9.32 2.32
C ALA A 143 -37.18 10.57 1.47
N GLN A 144 -38.26 11.22 1.02
CA GLN A 144 -38.19 12.46 0.24
C GLN A 144 -39.01 13.59 0.87
N HIS A 145 -38.54 14.82 0.72
CA HIS A 145 -39.26 16.04 1.09
C HIS A 145 -38.99 17.14 0.05
N GLY A 146 -40.02 17.84 -0.42
CA GLY A 146 -39.89 18.82 -1.50
C GLY A 146 -39.43 18.26 -2.87
N GLY A 147 -39.36 16.93 -3.01
CA GLY A 147 -38.76 16.24 -4.16
C GLY A 147 -37.33 15.74 -3.90
N GLU A 148 -36.61 16.32 -2.93
CA GLU A 148 -35.25 15.92 -2.59
C GLU A 148 -35.22 14.71 -1.63
N PRO A 149 -34.39 13.69 -1.90
CA PRO A 149 -34.21 12.56 -1.01
C PRO A 149 -33.27 12.91 0.17
N TYR A 150 -33.65 12.46 1.36
CA TYR A 150 -32.86 12.57 2.59
C TYR A 150 -32.79 11.22 3.32
N GLN A 151 -31.74 11.06 4.12
CA GLN A 151 -31.53 9.94 5.02
C GLN A 151 -31.73 10.41 6.47
N GLU A 152 -32.34 9.58 7.31
CA GLU A 152 -32.65 9.93 8.70
C GLU A 152 -32.32 8.75 9.62
N VAL A 153 -31.39 8.97 10.55
CA VAL A 153 -30.92 7.95 11.50
C VAL A 153 -31.96 7.78 12.59
N LEU A 154 -32.66 6.65 12.60
CA LEU A 154 -33.68 6.35 13.61
C LEU A 154 -33.04 6.05 14.97
N PRO A 155 -33.78 6.18 16.09
CA PRO A 155 -33.32 5.73 17.41
C PRO A 155 -32.86 4.26 17.40
N ALA A 156 -31.88 3.92 18.23
CA ALA A 156 -31.37 2.56 18.29
C ALA A 156 -32.47 1.56 18.73
N PRO A 157 -32.61 0.41 18.06
CA PRO A 157 -33.62 -0.59 18.43
C PRO A 157 -33.35 -1.18 19.82
N ARG A 158 -34.42 -1.66 20.48
CA ARG A 158 -34.30 -2.41 21.75
C ARG A 158 -33.61 -3.75 21.54
N ALA A 159 -33.97 -4.44 20.46
CA ALA A 159 -33.36 -5.69 19.98
C ALA A 159 -33.50 -5.77 18.45
N VAL A 160 -32.56 -6.43 17.78
CA VAL A 160 -32.67 -6.87 16.39
C VAL A 160 -33.10 -8.34 16.38
N PRO A 161 -34.18 -8.74 15.67
CA PRO A 161 -34.61 -10.14 15.62
C PRO A 161 -33.56 -11.05 14.99
N VAL A 162 -33.26 -12.17 15.67
CA VAL A 162 -32.45 -13.28 15.14
C VAL A 162 -33.30 -14.56 15.25
N PRO A 163 -34.18 -14.84 14.27
CA PRO A 163 -34.97 -16.07 14.27
C PRO A 163 -34.06 -17.30 14.16
N VAL A 164 -34.29 -18.28 15.05
CA VAL A 164 -33.61 -19.58 15.05
C VAL A 164 -34.60 -20.63 14.56
N VAL A 165 -34.28 -21.33 13.48
CA VAL A 165 -35.13 -22.33 12.82
C VAL A 165 -34.39 -23.66 12.75
N GLY A 166 -35.00 -24.75 13.20
CA GLY A 166 -34.47 -26.09 12.95
C GLY A 166 -34.68 -26.50 11.50
N SER A 167 -33.65 -27.02 10.83
CA SER A 167 -33.71 -27.38 9.41
C SER A 167 -33.04 -28.71 9.12
N THR A 168 -33.62 -29.50 8.22
CA THR A 168 -32.83 -30.51 7.49
C THR A 168 -31.94 -29.79 6.46
N GLU A 169 -30.92 -30.47 5.93
CA GLU A 169 -30.04 -29.89 4.91
C GLU A 169 -30.77 -29.54 3.60
N ALA A 170 -31.85 -30.28 3.29
CA ALA A 170 -32.73 -29.98 2.16
C ALA A 170 -33.59 -28.72 2.38
N ASP A 171 -34.15 -28.55 3.58
CA ASP A 171 -34.92 -27.36 3.96
C ASP A 171 -34.03 -26.11 4.04
N ALA A 172 -32.78 -26.29 4.50
CA ALA A 172 -31.84 -25.21 4.77
C ALA A 172 -31.59 -24.34 3.54
N ARG A 173 -31.26 -24.95 2.38
CA ARG A 173 -31.07 -24.20 1.12
C ARG A 173 -32.31 -23.39 0.75
N GLN A 174 -33.50 -23.98 0.88
CA GLN A 174 -34.75 -23.29 0.55
C GLN A 174 -35.13 -22.20 1.57
N ALA A 175 -34.65 -22.28 2.81
CA ALA A 175 -34.80 -21.23 3.80
C ALA A 175 -33.85 -20.04 3.50
N LEU A 176 -32.59 -20.33 3.14
CA LEU A 176 -31.62 -19.32 2.69
C LEU A 176 -32.13 -18.59 1.43
N GLU A 177 -32.62 -19.32 0.42
CA GLU A 177 -33.20 -18.76 -0.81
C GLU A 177 -34.34 -17.76 -0.52
N ARG A 178 -35.28 -18.13 0.37
CA ARG A 178 -36.40 -17.25 0.75
C ARG A 178 -35.93 -15.98 1.47
N GLU A 179 -35.01 -16.11 2.42
CA GLU A 179 -34.55 -14.96 3.21
C GLU A 179 -33.63 -14.04 2.38
N VAL A 180 -32.83 -14.56 1.44
CA VAL A 180 -32.07 -13.73 0.51
C VAL A 180 -33.01 -12.98 -0.45
N ALA A 181 -34.05 -13.63 -0.99
CA ALA A 181 -34.97 -13.00 -1.94
C ALA A 181 -36.01 -12.04 -1.31
N ARG A 182 -36.26 -12.14 0.00
CA ARG A 182 -37.15 -11.22 0.74
C ARG A 182 -36.66 -9.76 0.63
N PRO A 183 -37.50 -8.78 0.25
CA PRO A 183 -37.11 -7.37 0.13
C PRO A 183 -36.92 -6.68 1.48
N PHE A 184 -36.32 -5.47 1.47
CA PHE A 184 -36.17 -4.58 2.62
C PHE A 184 -37.12 -3.38 2.56
N ASP A 185 -37.69 -2.96 3.70
CA ASP A 185 -38.35 -1.64 3.78
C ASP A 185 -37.36 -0.53 4.19
N LEU A 186 -36.76 0.11 3.19
CA LEU A 186 -35.88 1.27 3.37
C LEU A 186 -36.59 2.54 3.87
N ALA A 187 -37.92 2.63 3.78
CA ALA A 187 -38.69 3.76 4.31
C ALA A 187 -39.02 3.58 5.81
N ALA A 188 -39.19 2.34 6.25
CA ALA A 188 -39.20 1.96 7.67
C ALA A 188 -37.79 1.97 8.30
N GLY A 189 -36.74 1.84 7.49
CA GLY A 189 -35.34 1.83 7.95
C GLY A 189 -34.76 0.43 8.20
N GLU A 190 -35.35 -0.62 7.60
CA GLU A 190 -34.81 -1.97 7.61
C GLU A 190 -33.60 -2.02 6.67
N ALA A 191 -32.37 -2.12 7.22
CA ALA A 191 -31.13 -2.18 6.45
C ALA A 191 -30.28 -3.44 6.72
N VAL A 192 -30.66 -4.23 7.73
CA VAL A 192 -30.01 -5.49 8.12
C VAL A 192 -31.05 -6.50 8.62
N ARG A 193 -30.85 -7.77 8.29
CA ARG A 193 -31.64 -8.93 8.71
C ARG A 193 -30.72 -10.10 9.07
N ALA A 194 -31.24 -11.01 9.89
CA ALA A 194 -30.52 -12.21 10.31
C ALA A 194 -31.44 -13.44 10.26
N LEU A 195 -30.85 -14.61 10.03
CA LEU A 195 -31.48 -15.91 10.17
C LEU A 195 -30.44 -16.91 10.67
N VAL A 196 -30.80 -17.69 11.69
CA VAL A 196 -30.01 -18.83 12.16
C VAL A 196 -30.76 -20.11 11.80
N LEU A 197 -30.12 -20.94 11.00
CA LEU A 197 -30.54 -22.32 10.77
C LEU A 197 -29.78 -23.23 11.74
N ARG A 198 -30.47 -24.18 12.36
CA ARG A 198 -29.89 -25.16 13.28
C ARG A 198 -30.01 -26.55 12.70
N HIS A 199 -28.87 -27.16 12.40
CA HIS A 199 -28.75 -28.52 11.86
C HIS A 199 -28.51 -29.55 12.97
N GLY A 200 -27.89 -29.13 14.07
CA GLY A 200 -27.67 -29.91 15.29
C GLY A 200 -27.38 -29.01 16.49
N GLU A 201 -27.09 -29.57 17.67
CA GLU A 201 -26.85 -28.78 18.89
C GLU A 201 -25.65 -27.83 18.78
N GLN A 202 -24.64 -28.20 18.01
CA GLN A 202 -23.42 -27.42 17.75
C GLN A 202 -23.10 -27.27 16.26
N ASP A 203 -24.11 -27.35 15.37
CA ASP A 203 -23.96 -27.07 13.93
C ASP A 203 -25.08 -26.15 13.45
N HIS A 204 -24.72 -24.93 13.08
CA HIS A 204 -25.63 -23.85 12.69
C HIS A 204 -25.17 -23.19 11.39
N THR A 205 -26.09 -22.66 10.58
CA THR A 205 -25.76 -21.66 9.55
C THR A 205 -26.32 -20.31 9.96
N VAL A 206 -25.43 -19.34 10.15
CA VAL A 206 -25.77 -17.94 10.38
C VAL A 206 -25.78 -17.21 9.03
N LEU A 207 -26.94 -16.75 8.60
CA LEU A 207 -27.11 -15.84 7.47
C LEU A 207 -27.32 -14.42 8.01
N LEU A 208 -26.51 -13.47 7.52
CA LEU A 208 -26.73 -12.05 7.70
C LEU A 208 -26.93 -11.40 6.34
N THR A 209 -28.03 -10.67 6.17
CA THR A 209 -28.37 -9.99 4.91
C THR A 209 -28.47 -8.50 5.16
N PHE A 210 -27.74 -7.71 4.38
CA PHE A 210 -27.77 -6.24 4.42
C PHE A 210 -28.35 -5.67 3.12
N HIS A 211 -28.90 -4.46 3.16
CA HIS A 211 -29.15 -3.72 1.93
C HIS A 211 -27.90 -2.92 1.54
N HIS A 212 -27.49 -2.98 0.27
CA HIS A 212 -26.23 -2.44 -0.23
C HIS A 212 -26.12 -0.91 -0.02
N ILE A 213 -27.24 -0.20 0.13
CA ILE A 213 -27.31 1.24 0.47
C ILE A 213 -26.62 1.60 1.80
N ALA A 214 -26.45 0.60 2.69
CA ALA A 214 -25.87 0.72 4.02
C ALA A 214 -24.55 -0.04 4.19
N VAL A 215 -24.17 -0.94 3.28
CA VAL A 215 -22.97 -1.79 3.37
C VAL A 215 -22.38 -2.04 1.98
N ASP A 216 -21.07 -1.84 1.83
CA ASP A 216 -20.26 -2.33 0.71
C ASP A 216 -19.31 -3.46 1.16
N GLY A 217 -18.53 -4.05 0.24
CA GLY A 217 -17.60 -5.15 0.56
C GLY A 217 -16.57 -4.78 1.64
N GLY A 218 -16.00 -3.58 1.60
CA GLY A 218 -15.06 -3.12 2.63
C GLY A 218 -15.73 -2.83 3.98
N ALA A 219 -17.04 -2.55 4.00
CA ALA A 219 -17.82 -2.46 5.23
C ALA A 219 -18.14 -3.85 5.79
N LEU A 220 -18.22 -4.88 4.94
CA LEU A 220 -18.57 -6.25 5.34
C LEU A 220 -17.50 -6.86 6.28
N GLU A 221 -16.22 -6.70 5.97
CA GLU A 221 -15.11 -7.12 6.85
C GLU A 221 -15.17 -6.40 8.21
N THR A 222 -15.44 -5.09 8.19
CA THR A 222 -15.58 -4.27 9.41
C THR A 222 -16.78 -4.74 10.25
N VAL A 223 -17.91 -5.02 9.60
CA VAL A 223 -19.13 -5.58 10.21
C VAL A 223 -18.85 -6.94 10.85
N ALA A 224 -18.18 -7.87 10.15
CA ALA A 224 -17.88 -9.19 10.67
C ALA A 224 -16.92 -9.14 11.89
N ALA A 225 -15.85 -8.34 11.81
CA ALA A 225 -14.88 -8.19 12.89
C ALA A 225 -15.48 -7.51 14.14
N GLU A 226 -16.26 -6.44 13.98
CA GLU A 226 -16.92 -5.78 15.10
C GLU A 226 -18.06 -6.61 15.69
N LEU A 227 -18.81 -7.34 14.87
CA LEU A 227 -19.85 -8.25 15.35
C LEU A 227 -19.25 -9.40 16.17
N ALA A 228 -18.10 -9.95 15.76
CA ALA A 228 -17.37 -10.93 16.54
C ALA A 228 -16.92 -10.37 17.90
N ALA A 229 -16.33 -9.17 17.94
CA ALA A 229 -15.94 -8.52 19.20
C ALA A 229 -17.13 -8.22 20.14
N LEU A 230 -18.27 -7.82 19.57
CA LEU A 230 -19.52 -7.60 20.30
C LEU A 230 -20.14 -8.93 20.80
N TYR A 231 -19.97 -10.02 20.05
CA TYR A 231 -20.40 -11.36 20.45
C TYR A 231 -19.54 -11.89 21.61
N THR A 232 -18.21 -11.76 21.54
CA THR A 232 -17.31 -12.12 22.66
C THR A 232 -17.73 -11.42 23.95
N ALA A 233 -17.94 -10.10 23.89
CA ALA A 233 -18.38 -9.32 25.04
C ALA A 233 -19.74 -9.80 25.60
N ALA A 234 -20.68 -10.16 24.73
CA ALA A 234 -21.99 -10.70 25.12
C ALA A 234 -21.90 -12.10 25.78
N VAL A 235 -21.06 -13.00 25.26
CA VAL A 235 -20.81 -14.34 25.83
C VAL A 235 -20.09 -14.25 27.17
N ASP A 236 -19.07 -13.40 27.28
CA ASP A 236 -18.32 -13.19 28.53
C ASP A 236 -19.14 -12.44 29.61
N GLY A 237 -20.34 -11.96 29.28
CA GLY A 237 -21.16 -11.09 30.14
C GLY A 237 -20.52 -9.71 30.39
N THR A 238 -19.51 -9.31 29.61
CA THR A 238 -18.77 -8.08 29.81
C THR A 238 -19.39 -6.92 29.02
N GLY A 239 -19.67 -5.80 29.70
CA GLY A 239 -20.21 -4.61 29.05
C GLY A 239 -19.23 -3.84 28.14
N GLY A 240 -18.01 -4.36 27.92
CA GLY A 240 -16.89 -3.61 27.34
C GLY A 240 -16.19 -4.36 26.20
N HIS A 241 -16.57 -4.05 24.96
CA HIS A 241 -16.04 -4.65 23.72
C HIS A 241 -14.75 -3.98 23.18
N GLY A 242 -14.17 -2.99 23.88
CA GLY A 242 -12.91 -2.31 23.50
C GLY A 242 -12.94 -1.40 22.25
N LEU A 243 -13.85 -1.62 21.31
CA LEU A 243 -13.94 -0.86 20.04
C LEU A 243 -14.11 0.66 20.26
N ALA A 244 -13.21 1.46 19.68
CA ALA A 244 -13.28 2.93 19.63
C ALA A 244 -14.55 3.44 18.92
N ALA A 245 -14.93 4.70 19.10
CA ALA A 245 -16.12 5.27 18.45
C ALA A 245 -15.97 5.30 16.91
N PRO A 246 -16.97 4.81 16.12
CA PRO A 246 -16.84 4.75 14.68
C PRO A 246 -17.31 6.04 13.99
N PRO A 247 -16.69 6.44 12.87
CA PRO A 247 -17.18 7.56 12.06
C PRO A 247 -18.57 7.24 11.50
N GLN A 248 -19.47 8.23 11.45
CA GLN A 248 -20.85 8.04 10.99
C GLN A 248 -21.00 8.41 9.51
N TYR A 249 -21.74 7.59 8.77
CA TYR A 249 -21.91 7.76 7.32
C TYR A 249 -22.68 9.04 6.94
N ALA A 250 -23.62 9.49 7.77
CA ALA A 250 -24.35 10.74 7.54
C ALA A 250 -23.39 11.95 7.44
N ASP A 251 -22.28 11.95 8.17
CA ASP A 251 -21.29 13.03 8.12
C ASP A 251 -20.34 12.89 6.91
N HIS A 252 -20.09 11.66 6.43
CA HIS A 252 -19.44 11.45 5.14
C HIS A 252 -20.29 11.96 3.98
N ALA A 253 -21.59 11.66 3.94
CA ALA A 253 -22.51 12.15 2.91
C ALA A 253 -22.63 13.69 2.91
N ARG A 254 -22.62 14.32 4.11
CA ARG A 254 -22.55 15.79 4.25
C ARG A 254 -21.24 16.36 3.66
N ARG A 255 -20.09 15.75 3.95
CA ARG A 255 -18.79 16.16 3.39
C ARG A 255 -18.71 15.96 1.88
N GLU A 256 -19.20 14.85 1.35
CA GLU A 256 -19.26 14.59 -0.11
C GLU A 256 -20.09 15.68 -0.82
N GLN A 257 -21.27 16.02 -0.30
CA GLN A 257 -22.11 17.05 -0.93
C GLN A 257 -21.48 18.45 -0.83
N ALA A 258 -20.84 18.79 0.30
CA ALA A 258 -20.16 20.07 0.48
C ALA A 258 -18.93 20.23 -0.44
N ALA A 259 -18.19 19.15 -0.71
CA ALA A 259 -17.03 19.15 -1.58
C ALA A 259 -17.36 19.27 -3.08
N ALA A 260 -18.62 19.06 -3.48
CA ALA A 260 -19.03 18.95 -4.88
C ALA A 260 -18.56 20.09 -5.83
N PRO A 261 -18.52 21.38 -5.43
CA PRO A 261 -18.02 22.45 -6.31
C PRO A 261 -16.53 22.30 -6.70
N GLY A 262 -15.71 21.69 -5.83
CA GLY A 262 -14.29 21.44 -6.11
C GLY A 262 -14.03 20.27 -7.07
N LEU A 263 -15.06 19.52 -7.46
CA LEU A 263 -14.94 18.33 -8.32
C LEU A 263 -15.03 18.67 -9.81
N GLU A 264 -15.35 19.91 -10.17
CA GLU A 264 -15.72 20.31 -11.54
C GLU A 264 -14.60 20.04 -12.57
N ASP A 265 -13.33 20.21 -12.20
CA ASP A 265 -12.19 19.92 -13.08
C ASP A 265 -12.05 18.42 -13.40
N GLY A 266 -12.19 17.56 -12.38
CA GLY A 266 -12.23 16.11 -12.57
C GLY A 266 -13.47 15.64 -13.31
N LEU A 267 -14.62 16.31 -13.13
CA LEU A 267 -15.84 16.05 -13.90
C LEU A 267 -15.69 16.41 -15.38
N ARG A 268 -15.08 17.55 -15.72
CA ARG A 268 -14.75 17.89 -17.13
C ARG A 268 -13.79 16.86 -17.73
N ARG A 269 -12.75 16.45 -16.99
CA ARG A 269 -11.77 15.44 -17.44
C ARG A 269 -12.42 14.08 -17.68
N TRP A 270 -13.20 13.56 -16.73
CA TRP A 270 -13.94 12.31 -16.90
C TRP A 270 -14.95 12.35 -18.05
N SER A 271 -15.69 13.45 -18.17
CA SER A 271 -16.68 13.60 -19.25
C SER A 271 -16.01 13.61 -20.63
N GLY A 272 -14.83 14.23 -20.76
CA GLY A 272 -14.03 14.21 -21.99
C GLY A 272 -13.52 12.81 -22.35
N LEU A 273 -13.03 12.03 -21.37
CA LEU A 273 -12.56 10.65 -21.59
C LEU A 273 -13.67 9.71 -22.11
N LEU A 274 -14.94 10.02 -21.79
CA LEU A 274 -16.10 9.16 -22.06
C LEU A 274 -17.07 9.73 -23.10
N ALA A 275 -16.84 10.92 -23.64
CA ALA A 275 -17.79 11.65 -24.49
C ALA A 275 -18.21 10.89 -25.76
N GLU A 276 -17.33 10.05 -26.29
CA GLU A 276 -17.51 9.26 -27.52
C GLU A 276 -17.57 7.74 -27.24
N ALA A 277 -17.55 7.34 -25.97
CA ALA A 277 -17.46 5.94 -25.58
C ALA A 277 -18.81 5.22 -25.77
N ALA A 278 -18.80 4.04 -26.38
CA ALA A 278 -20.00 3.22 -26.59
C ALA A 278 -20.14 2.11 -25.52
N PRO A 279 -21.37 1.71 -25.15
CA PRO A 279 -21.57 0.49 -24.37
C PRO A 279 -21.25 -0.76 -25.22
N PRO A 280 -20.45 -1.72 -24.72
CA PRO A 280 -20.07 -2.93 -25.46
C PRO A 280 -21.26 -3.74 -26.01
N ARG A 281 -21.15 -4.20 -27.26
CA ARG A 281 -22.24 -4.85 -28.01
C ARG A 281 -22.37 -6.35 -27.69
N LEU A 282 -22.73 -6.67 -26.45
CA LEU A 282 -22.97 -8.06 -26.03
C LEU A 282 -24.04 -8.75 -26.90
N PRO A 283 -23.80 -9.99 -27.37
CA PRO A 283 -24.75 -10.72 -28.22
C PRO A 283 -25.98 -11.16 -27.41
N ARG A 284 -27.08 -10.42 -27.55
CA ARG A 284 -28.34 -10.68 -26.85
C ARG A 284 -29.02 -11.98 -27.31
N PRO A 285 -29.67 -12.74 -26.40
CA PRO A 285 -30.56 -13.83 -26.78
C PRO A 285 -31.69 -13.35 -27.72
N ALA A 286 -32.00 -14.14 -28.75
CA ALA A 286 -32.99 -13.79 -29.78
C ALA A 286 -34.46 -13.67 -29.29
N ALA A 287 -34.72 -13.97 -28.01
CA ALA A 287 -36.05 -13.91 -27.41
C ALA A 287 -35.99 -13.40 -25.96
N ALA A 288 -35.49 -12.18 -25.75
CA ALA A 288 -35.64 -11.48 -24.48
C ALA A 288 -37.14 -11.35 -24.14
N ARG A 289 -37.59 -11.99 -23.05
CA ARG A 289 -38.98 -11.94 -22.59
C ARG A 289 -39.16 -10.78 -21.61
N ASP A 290 -39.97 -9.80 -22.00
CA ASP A 290 -40.35 -8.67 -21.15
C ASP A 290 -40.85 -9.14 -19.77
N GLY A 291 -40.33 -8.49 -18.71
CA GLY A 291 -40.84 -8.66 -17.34
C GLY A 291 -40.32 -9.87 -16.56
N ALA A 292 -39.39 -10.67 -17.09
CA ALA A 292 -38.69 -11.67 -16.29
C ALA A 292 -37.69 -11.01 -15.31
N ALA A 293 -37.60 -11.53 -14.08
CA ALA A 293 -36.59 -11.07 -13.11
C ALA A 293 -35.16 -11.38 -13.60
N ARG A 294 -34.20 -10.50 -13.25
CA ARG A 294 -32.78 -10.53 -13.68
C ARG A 294 -32.00 -11.68 -13.05
N ARG A 295 -32.38 -12.93 -13.37
CA ARG A 295 -31.72 -14.14 -12.86
C ARG A 295 -30.27 -14.14 -13.30
N ALA A 296 -29.38 -13.95 -12.34
CA ALA A 296 -27.96 -14.16 -12.54
C ALA A 296 -27.67 -15.64 -12.86
N ALA A 297 -26.57 -15.87 -13.55
CA ALA A 297 -25.84 -17.11 -13.47
C ALA A 297 -24.34 -16.83 -13.43
N VAL A 298 -23.58 -17.81 -12.94
CA VAL A 298 -22.12 -17.82 -12.99
C VAL A 298 -21.69 -19.00 -13.85
N ARG A 299 -20.54 -18.86 -14.50
CA ARG A 299 -19.75 -19.95 -15.09
C ARG A 299 -18.36 -19.89 -14.48
N THR A 300 -17.88 -21.05 -14.03
CA THR A 300 -16.62 -21.22 -13.32
C THR A 300 -15.76 -22.19 -14.12
N VAL A 301 -14.52 -21.83 -14.37
CA VAL A 301 -13.52 -22.68 -15.04
C VAL A 301 -12.30 -22.77 -14.13
N PRO A 302 -11.99 -23.95 -13.57
CA PRO A 302 -10.78 -24.14 -12.76
C PRO A 302 -9.51 -23.78 -13.52
N LEU A 303 -8.54 -23.21 -12.81
CA LEU A 303 -7.23 -22.84 -13.32
C LEU A 303 -6.15 -23.72 -12.68
N ALA A 304 -4.99 -23.83 -13.33
CA ALA A 304 -3.87 -24.56 -12.73
C ALA A 304 -3.37 -23.82 -11.46
N PRO A 305 -3.06 -24.51 -10.35
CA PRO A 305 -2.64 -23.86 -9.09
C PRO A 305 -1.39 -22.97 -9.23
N ARG A 306 -0.51 -23.28 -10.20
CA ARG A 306 0.65 -22.45 -10.57
C ARG A 306 0.28 -21.05 -11.11
N LEU A 307 -0.91 -20.91 -11.69
CA LEU A 307 -1.23 -19.80 -12.59
C LEU A 307 -1.31 -18.43 -11.89
N PRO A 308 -1.91 -18.28 -10.69
CA PRO A 308 -1.85 -17.02 -9.95
C PRO A 308 -0.41 -16.59 -9.59
N GLY A 309 0.54 -17.54 -9.45
CA GLY A 309 1.96 -17.23 -9.29
C GLY A 309 2.57 -16.63 -10.55
N ALA A 310 2.40 -17.31 -11.69
CA ALA A 310 2.91 -16.85 -12.98
C ALA A 310 2.31 -15.51 -13.44
N LEU A 311 1.00 -15.30 -13.23
CA LEU A 311 0.33 -14.02 -13.52
C LEU A 311 0.85 -12.86 -12.63
N ARG A 312 1.25 -13.13 -11.39
CA ARG A 312 1.92 -12.14 -10.52
C ARG A 312 3.33 -11.81 -11.01
N ALA A 313 4.07 -12.80 -11.53
CA ALA A 313 5.40 -12.59 -12.10
C ALA A 313 5.35 -11.72 -13.36
N LEU A 314 4.43 -12.02 -14.29
CA LEU A 314 4.14 -11.18 -15.46
C LEU A 314 3.78 -9.74 -15.07
N GLY A 315 2.92 -9.59 -14.04
CA GLY A 315 2.58 -8.29 -13.49
C GLY A 315 3.81 -7.53 -13.00
N ALA A 316 4.66 -8.17 -12.19
CA ALA A 316 5.89 -7.56 -11.68
C ALA A 316 6.84 -7.11 -12.79
N GLU A 317 7.06 -7.95 -13.81
CA GLU A 317 7.88 -7.63 -15.00
C GLU A 317 7.35 -6.38 -15.73
N ARG A 318 6.04 -6.31 -15.96
CA ARG A 318 5.38 -5.22 -16.72
C ARG A 318 4.92 -4.04 -15.84
N ARG A 319 5.37 -3.98 -14.57
CA ARG A 319 5.02 -2.96 -13.58
C ARG A 319 3.49 -2.79 -13.41
N ALA A 320 2.77 -3.90 -13.50
CA ALA A 320 1.32 -4.02 -13.42
C ALA A 320 0.91 -4.92 -12.24
N THR A 321 -0.32 -4.78 -11.76
CA THR A 321 -0.85 -5.64 -10.70
C THR A 321 -1.47 -6.91 -11.29
N LEU A 322 -1.63 -7.97 -10.48
CA LEU A 322 -2.42 -9.15 -10.87
C LEU A 322 -3.85 -8.76 -11.33
N PHE A 323 -4.42 -7.72 -10.71
CA PHE A 323 -5.69 -7.14 -11.13
C PHE A 323 -5.62 -6.54 -12.54
N ALA A 324 -4.57 -5.79 -12.89
CA ALA A 324 -4.40 -5.24 -14.23
C ALA A 324 -4.17 -6.34 -15.28
N VAL A 325 -3.47 -7.44 -14.94
CA VAL A 325 -3.33 -8.61 -15.80
C VAL A 325 -4.67 -9.31 -16.04
N ALA A 326 -5.45 -9.56 -14.98
CA ALA A 326 -6.80 -10.12 -15.10
C ALA A 326 -7.76 -9.21 -15.90
N LEU A 327 -7.73 -7.91 -15.65
CA LEU A 327 -8.47 -6.90 -16.41
C LEU A 327 -8.08 -6.88 -17.89
N THR A 328 -6.80 -7.10 -18.21
CA THR A 328 -6.32 -7.20 -19.61
C THR A 328 -6.89 -8.44 -20.30
N ALA A 329 -6.92 -9.59 -19.61
CA ALA A 329 -7.61 -10.78 -20.11
C ALA A 329 -9.13 -10.57 -20.26
N ALA A 330 -9.76 -9.76 -19.40
CA ALA A 330 -11.17 -9.39 -19.54
C ALA A 330 -11.42 -8.46 -20.74
N PHE A 331 -10.53 -7.50 -21.02
CA PHE A 331 -10.58 -6.68 -22.25
C PHE A 331 -10.38 -7.52 -23.51
N ALA A 332 -9.39 -8.41 -23.53
CA ALA A 332 -9.16 -9.33 -24.66
C ALA A 332 -10.37 -10.26 -24.89
N ALA A 333 -10.96 -10.80 -23.82
CA ALA A 333 -12.16 -11.63 -23.90
C ALA A 333 -13.38 -10.84 -24.43
N LEU A 334 -13.55 -9.59 -23.98
CA LEU A 334 -14.66 -8.73 -24.41
C LEU A 334 -14.50 -8.28 -25.87
N HIS A 335 -13.29 -7.95 -26.31
CA HIS A 335 -12.96 -7.69 -27.71
C HIS A 335 -13.35 -8.88 -28.60
N ARG A 336 -12.91 -10.09 -28.24
CA ARG A 336 -13.20 -11.32 -29.00
C ARG A 336 -14.68 -11.76 -28.92
N LEU A 337 -15.43 -11.33 -27.90
CA LEU A 337 -16.87 -11.57 -27.76
C LEU A 337 -17.73 -10.61 -28.61
N THR A 338 -17.26 -9.38 -28.84
CA THR A 338 -18.07 -8.30 -29.44
C THR A 338 -17.64 -7.88 -30.83
N GLY A 339 -16.34 -7.99 -31.15
CA GLY A 339 -15.72 -7.34 -32.30
C GLY A 339 -15.55 -5.83 -32.12
N ASP A 340 -15.68 -5.31 -30.89
CA ASP A 340 -15.53 -3.90 -30.58
C ASP A 340 -14.05 -3.59 -30.21
N ASP A 341 -13.45 -2.57 -30.82
CA ASP A 341 -12.09 -2.11 -30.50
C ASP A 341 -12.06 -1.15 -29.30
N ASP A 342 -12.93 -0.13 -29.29
CA ASP A 342 -13.08 0.81 -28.17
C ASP A 342 -13.99 0.20 -27.09
N LEU A 343 -13.38 -0.19 -25.96
CA LEU A 343 -14.03 -0.95 -24.91
C LEU A 343 -14.05 -0.19 -23.58
N VAL A 344 -15.19 -0.31 -22.86
CA VAL A 344 -15.33 0.18 -21.49
C VAL A 344 -15.65 -0.97 -20.55
N ILE A 345 -14.78 -1.19 -19.56
CA ILE A 345 -15.02 -2.11 -18.44
C ILE A 345 -15.03 -1.29 -17.14
N GLY A 346 -16.08 -1.48 -16.33
CA GLY A 346 -16.16 -0.89 -14.99
C GLY A 346 -15.34 -1.69 -13.98
N VAL A 347 -14.58 -1.02 -13.13
CA VAL A 347 -13.84 -1.66 -12.04
C VAL A 347 -14.24 -1.08 -10.69
N ALA A 348 -14.20 -1.90 -9.63
CA ALA A 348 -14.52 -1.46 -8.29
C ALA A 348 -13.46 -0.47 -7.75
N GLY A 349 -13.92 0.70 -7.33
CA GLY A 349 -13.14 1.71 -6.61
C GLY A 349 -13.76 2.00 -5.24
N THR A 350 -13.09 2.81 -4.42
CA THR A 350 -13.68 3.29 -3.16
C THR A 350 -13.32 4.75 -2.85
N HIS A 351 -14.30 5.47 -2.30
CA HIS A 351 -14.12 6.77 -1.67
C HIS A 351 -13.58 6.66 -0.22
N ARG A 352 -13.44 5.45 0.35
CA ARG A 352 -12.93 5.26 1.70
C ARG A 352 -11.44 5.57 1.76
N ARG A 353 -11.11 6.81 2.10
CA ARG A 353 -9.74 7.38 2.12
C ARG A 353 -9.46 8.07 3.45
N GLY A 354 -8.18 8.06 3.85
CA GLY A 354 -7.71 8.69 5.08
C GLY A 354 -8.11 7.98 6.37
N THR A 355 -7.50 8.37 7.48
CA THR A 355 -7.75 7.81 8.82
C THR A 355 -9.16 8.11 9.32
N ALA A 356 -9.74 9.25 8.95
CA ALA A 356 -11.10 9.67 9.32
C ALA A 356 -12.24 8.78 8.78
N MET A 357 -11.95 7.84 7.87
CA MET A 357 -12.90 6.84 7.37
C MET A 357 -12.54 5.40 7.80
N ARG A 358 -11.54 5.20 8.67
CA ARG A 358 -11.20 3.90 9.26
C ARG A 358 -12.36 3.43 10.15
N GLY A 359 -12.87 2.22 9.90
CA GLY A 359 -14.04 1.68 10.61
C GLY A 359 -15.40 2.25 10.16
N LEU A 360 -15.45 2.99 9.04
CA LEU A 360 -16.72 3.47 8.48
C LEU A 360 -17.52 2.32 7.83
N VAL A 361 -18.68 2.00 8.40
CA VAL A 361 -19.70 1.19 7.74
C VAL A 361 -20.57 2.09 6.85
N GLY A 362 -20.83 1.66 5.62
CA GLY A 362 -21.61 2.42 4.64
C GLY A 362 -21.25 2.13 3.19
N LEU A 363 -22.05 2.64 2.25
CA LEU A 363 -21.82 2.53 0.81
C LEU A 363 -20.71 3.51 0.36
N CYS A 364 -19.46 3.07 0.34
CA CYS A 364 -18.30 3.88 -0.08
C CYS A 364 -17.72 3.43 -1.44
N VAL A 365 -18.31 2.43 -2.10
CA VAL A 365 -17.90 1.96 -3.42
C VAL A 365 -18.12 3.05 -4.49
N ASN A 366 -17.19 3.15 -5.43
CA ASN A 366 -17.30 3.91 -6.66
C ASN A 366 -17.08 2.95 -7.84
N THR A 367 -17.50 3.30 -9.05
CA THR A 367 -17.25 2.49 -10.26
C THR A 367 -16.38 3.29 -11.20
N LEU A 368 -15.14 2.85 -11.44
CA LEU A 368 -14.26 3.51 -12.39
C LEU A 368 -14.46 2.91 -13.78
N PRO A 369 -14.90 3.68 -14.79
CA PRO A 369 -14.87 3.22 -16.17
C PRO A 369 -13.42 3.26 -16.67
N VAL A 370 -12.85 2.09 -16.95
CA VAL A 370 -11.58 1.98 -17.68
C VAL A 370 -11.95 1.87 -19.16
N ARG A 371 -11.53 2.84 -19.98
CA ARG A 371 -11.70 2.85 -21.43
C ARG A 371 -10.36 2.49 -22.09
N VAL A 372 -10.35 1.50 -22.97
CA VAL A 372 -9.15 1.01 -23.67
C VAL A 372 -9.49 0.74 -25.12
N ASP A 373 -8.61 1.21 -26.02
CA ASP A 373 -8.61 0.84 -27.42
C ASP A 373 -7.81 -0.46 -27.62
N ALA A 374 -8.46 -1.50 -28.15
CA ALA A 374 -7.87 -2.78 -28.52
C ALA A 374 -7.45 -2.85 -30.01
N SER A 375 -7.63 -1.77 -30.78
CA SER A 375 -7.32 -1.74 -32.22
C SER A 375 -5.84 -1.99 -32.54
N GLY A 376 -5.61 -2.47 -33.77
CA GLY A 376 -4.28 -2.72 -34.32
C GLY A 376 -3.71 -4.11 -34.02
N ASP A 377 -4.51 -5.04 -33.48
CA ASP A 377 -4.11 -6.41 -33.09
C ASP A 377 -2.87 -6.46 -32.17
N PRO A 378 -2.90 -5.76 -31.02
CA PRO A 378 -1.76 -5.68 -30.11
C PRO A 378 -1.41 -7.05 -29.49
N SER A 379 -0.17 -7.20 -29.05
CA SER A 379 0.18 -8.28 -28.11
C SER A 379 -0.57 -8.14 -26.79
N PHE A 380 -0.76 -9.25 -26.06
CA PHE A 380 -1.29 -9.20 -24.69
C PHE A 380 -0.45 -8.24 -23.81
N ALA A 381 0.87 -8.28 -24.00
CA ALA A 381 1.85 -7.36 -23.43
C ALA A 381 1.55 -5.88 -23.69
N GLU A 382 1.27 -5.48 -24.93
CA GLU A 382 0.93 -4.09 -25.27
C GLU A 382 -0.46 -3.69 -24.79
N LEU A 383 -1.43 -4.61 -24.83
CA LEU A 383 -2.76 -4.37 -24.23
C LEU A 383 -2.63 -4.16 -22.71
N LEU A 384 -1.76 -4.90 -22.03
CA LEU A 384 -1.47 -4.72 -20.60
C LEU A 384 -0.87 -3.34 -20.29
N ASP A 385 -0.01 -2.82 -21.16
CA ASP A 385 0.50 -1.44 -21.05
C ASP A 385 -0.65 -0.42 -21.23
N ARG A 386 -1.48 -0.56 -22.27
CA ARG A 386 -2.67 0.31 -22.50
C ARG A 386 -3.63 0.27 -21.30
N VAL A 387 -3.91 -0.92 -20.76
CA VAL A 387 -4.81 -1.15 -19.61
C VAL A 387 -4.23 -0.58 -18.33
N ARG A 388 -2.93 -0.76 -18.05
CA ARG A 388 -2.26 -0.17 -16.89
C ARG A 388 -2.37 1.35 -16.92
N ASP A 389 -2.08 1.97 -18.06
CA ASP A 389 -2.01 3.42 -18.17
C ASP A 389 -3.41 4.07 -18.11
N ALA A 390 -4.42 3.42 -18.71
CA ALA A 390 -5.83 3.79 -18.54
C ALA A 390 -6.31 3.64 -17.08
N LEU A 391 -5.92 2.55 -16.40
CA LEU A 391 -6.25 2.32 -14.99
C LEU A 391 -5.55 3.32 -14.05
N LEU A 392 -4.34 3.79 -14.39
CA LEU A 392 -3.63 4.84 -13.66
C LEU A 392 -4.31 6.21 -13.83
N GLU A 393 -4.76 6.57 -15.05
CA GLU A 393 -5.56 7.79 -15.25
C GLU A 393 -6.89 7.73 -14.50
N ALA A 394 -7.58 6.58 -14.54
CA ALA A 394 -8.81 6.36 -13.76
C ALA A 394 -8.59 6.52 -12.25
N GLN A 395 -7.47 6.03 -11.70
CA GLN A 395 -7.15 6.17 -10.28
C GLN A 395 -6.83 7.62 -9.84
N ARG A 396 -6.27 8.46 -10.72
CA ARG A 396 -6.06 9.90 -10.42
C ARG A 396 -7.40 10.59 -10.11
N HIS A 397 -8.45 10.22 -10.84
CA HIS A 397 -9.79 10.81 -10.75
C HIS A 397 -10.79 9.97 -9.94
N LEU A 398 -10.35 8.95 -9.20
CA LEU A 398 -11.18 8.09 -8.31
C LEU A 398 -11.86 8.84 -7.16
N HIS A 399 -11.44 10.08 -6.87
CA HIS A 399 -12.10 10.95 -5.91
C HIS A 399 -13.41 11.57 -6.46
N ILE A 400 -13.71 11.39 -7.75
CA ILE A 400 -14.94 11.87 -8.40
C ILE A 400 -16.00 10.75 -8.35
N PRO A 401 -17.18 10.96 -7.72
CA PRO A 401 -18.29 10.03 -7.79
C PRO A 401 -18.76 9.80 -9.23
N PHE A 402 -18.74 8.56 -9.71
CA PHE A 402 -19.09 8.25 -11.11
C PHE A 402 -20.54 8.63 -11.47
N ASP A 403 -21.44 8.67 -10.50
CA ASP A 403 -22.81 9.13 -10.70
C ASP A 403 -22.91 10.59 -11.15
N LEU A 404 -21.96 11.46 -10.73
CA LEU A 404 -21.86 12.84 -11.23
C LEU A 404 -21.34 12.90 -12.67
N VAL A 405 -20.47 11.97 -13.07
CA VAL A 405 -20.01 11.84 -14.46
C VAL A 405 -21.16 11.42 -15.36
N LEU A 406 -21.99 10.47 -14.92
CA LEU A 406 -23.19 10.04 -15.64
C LEU A 406 -24.28 11.13 -15.66
N GLU A 407 -24.44 11.89 -14.58
CA GLU A 407 -25.32 13.07 -14.52
C GLU A 407 -24.87 14.15 -15.53
N ARG A 408 -23.56 14.35 -15.70
CA ARG A 408 -22.97 15.28 -16.68
C ARG A 408 -23.06 14.79 -18.13
N LEU A 409 -22.82 13.50 -18.39
CA LEU A 409 -22.96 12.89 -19.72
C LEU A 409 -24.43 12.83 -20.19
N GLY A 410 -25.38 12.73 -19.25
CA GLY A 410 -26.81 12.80 -19.52
C GLY A 410 -27.28 11.70 -20.48
N ALA A 411 -27.64 12.09 -21.71
CA ALA A 411 -28.02 11.12 -22.75
C ALA A 411 -26.81 10.27 -23.22
N GLY A 412 -25.60 10.84 -23.26
CA GLY A 412 -24.36 10.13 -23.63
C GLY A 412 -23.92 9.07 -22.62
N ALA A 413 -24.54 9.01 -21.44
CA ALA A 413 -24.34 7.93 -20.47
C ALA A 413 -24.96 6.58 -20.94
N ARG A 414 -25.64 6.56 -22.09
CA ARG A 414 -26.34 5.39 -22.65
C ARG A 414 -26.19 5.28 -24.15
N GLY A 415 -26.25 4.04 -24.65
CA GLY A 415 -26.40 3.74 -26.07
C GLY A 415 -27.80 4.11 -26.60
N VAL A 416 -27.96 4.10 -27.91
CA VAL A 416 -29.21 4.46 -28.62
C VAL A 416 -30.41 3.60 -28.20
N ASP A 417 -30.16 2.36 -27.77
CA ASP A 417 -31.17 1.41 -27.26
C ASP A 417 -31.42 1.54 -25.74
N GLY A 418 -30.82 2.52 -25.08
CA GLY A 418 -30.93 2.76 -23.64
C GLY A 418 -29.93 1.98 -22.77
N THR A 419 -29.07 1.13 -23.35
CA THR A 419 -28.03 0.38 -22.61
C THR A 419 -27.09 1.31 -21.86
N ALA A 420 -26.77 1.02 -20.61
CA ALA A 420 -25.84 1.84 -19.82
C ALA A 420 -24.38 1.69 -20.30
N LEU A 421 -23.63 2.80 -20.33
CA LEU A 421 -22.22 2.83 -20.77
C LEU A 421 -21.36 1.76 -20.06
N VAL A 422 -21.39 1.73 -18.72
CA VAL A 422 -20.78 0.65 -17.94
C VAL A 422 -21.82 -0.45 -17.72
N ARG A 423 -21.73 -1.50 -18.53
CA ARG A 423 -22.53 -2.74 -18.42
C ARG A 423 -21.70 -4.00 -18.18
N VAL A 424 -20.38 -3.91 -18.36
CA VAL A 424 -19.41 -4.98 -18.14
C VAL A 424 -18.50 -4.58 -16.98
N THR A 425 -18.16 -5.50 -16.08
CA THR A 425 -17.15 -5.27 -15.03
C THR A 425 -16.06 -6.35 -14.97
N SER A 426 -14.98 -6.08 -14.23
CA SER A 426 -13.92 -7.05 -13.96
C SER A 426 -13.36 -6.87 -12.54
N ASP A 427 -13.28 -7.97 -11.79
CA ASP A 427 -12.83 -8.00 -10.38
C ASP A 427 -11.85 -9.16 -10.10
N VAL A 428 -11.13 -9.09 -8.98
CA VAL A 428 -10.34 -10.21 -8.42
C VAL A 428 -10.89 -10.50 -7.03
N LEU A 429 -11.28 -11.76 -6.79
CA LEU A 429 -12.00 -12.19 -5.59
C LEU A 429 -11.09 -13.03 -4.70
N GLY A 430 -10.89 -12.61 -3.45
CA GLY A 430 -10.15 -13.36 -2.43
C GLY A 430 -11.03 -14.31 -1.61
N GLU A 431 -10.62 -14.63 -0.38
CA GLU A 431 -11.46 -15.35 0.59
C GLU A 431 -12.82 -14.64 0.79
N PRO A 432 -13.95 -15.36 0.81
CA PRO A 432 -15.24 -14.80 1.17
C PRO A 432 -15.30 -14.45 2.67
N THR A 433 -15.92 -13.32 3.01
CA THR A 433 -16.06 -12.89 4.41
C THR A 433 -16.92 -13.88 5.21
N VAL A 434 -16.38 -14.39 6.31
CA VAL A 434 -17.06 -15.31 7.24
C VAL A 434 -17.10 -14.76 8.67
N LEU A 435 -18.16 -15.08 9.41
CA LEU A 435 -18.32 -14.68 10.81
C LEU A 435 -17.52 -15.62 11.73
N ARG A 436 -16.26 -15.26 12.02
CA ARG A 436 -15.37 -16.03 12.90
C ARG A 436 -15.65 -15.69 14.37
N LEU A 437 -16.28 -16.59 15.14
CA LEU A 437 -16.66 -16.38 16.54
C LEU A 437 -15.78 -17.21 17.51
N PRO A 438 -15.54 -16.75 18.76
CA PRO A 438 -14.71 -17.47 19.74
C PRO A 438 -15.19 -18.90 19.97
N GLY A 439 -14.24 -19.84 20.06
CA GLY A 439 -14.52 -21.26 20.32
C GLY A 439 -15.18 -22.03 19.17
N THR A 440 -15.51 -21.36 18.04
CA THR A 440 -16.20 -21.99 16.91
C THR A 440 -15.30 -22.09 15.66
N SER A 441 -15.57 -23.07 14.80
CA SER A 441 -15.10 -23.02 13.41
C SER A 441 -16.11 -22.29 12.54
N ALA A 442 -15.61 -21.63 11.49
CA ALA A 442 -16.40 -20.80 10.58
C ALA A 442 -16.05 -21.16 9.12
N GLN A 443 -17.02 -21.75 8.42
CA GLN A 443 -16.94 -22.13 7.01
C GLN A 443 -17.89 -21.25 6.19
N TYR A 444 -17.47 -20.78 5.02
CA TYR A 444 -18.37 -20.06 4.10
C TYR A 444 -19.45 -21.02 3.56
N VAL A 445 -20.64 -20.48 3.29
CA VAL A 445 -21.74 -21.20 2.67
C VAL A 445 -22.12 -20.48 1.38
N ASP A 446 -21.98 -21.16 0.25
CA ASP A 446 -22.42 -20.64 -1.04
C ASP A 446 -23.92 -20.31 -1.03
N LEU A 447 -24.22 -19.10 -1.46
CA LEU A 447 -25.57 -18.60 -1.61
C LEU A 447 -25.92 -18.51 -3.09
N PRO A 448 -27.14 -18.94 -3.50
CA PRO A 448 -27.54 -18.88 -4.90
C PRO A 448 -27.62 -17.42 -5.36
N ALA A 449 -27.00 -17.13 -6.51
CA ALA A 449 -26.99 -15.80 -7.10
C ALA A 449 -28.40 -15.41 -7.58
N THR A 450 -29.10 -14.56 -6.83
CA THR A 450 -30.49 -14.20 -7.11
C THR A 450 -30.64 -13.15 -8.22
N GLY A 451 -29.78 -12.12 -8.21
CA GLY A 451 -29.85 -10.96 -9.10
C GLY A 451 -28.49 -10.55 -9.69
N ALA A 452 -28.50 -10.07 -10.94
CA ALA A 452 -27.31 -9.56 -11.64
C ALA A 452 -27.23 -8.02 -11.57
N LYS A 453 -26.15 -7.48 -11.02
CA LYS A 453 -25.91 -6.01 -10.91
C LYS A 453 -25.48 -5.38 -12.25
N PHE A 454 -24.77 -6.15 -13.06
CA PHE A 454 -24.26 -5.81 -14.39
C PHE A 454 -24.64 -6.91 -15.37
N ASP A 455 -24.56 -6.63 -16.67
CA ASP A 455 -24.97 -7.58 -17.72
C ASP A 455 -23.94 -8.70 -17.89
N LEU A 456 -22.67 -8.40 -17.62
CA LEU A 456 -21.52 -9.32 -17.67
C LEU A 456 -20.46 -8.86 -16.64
N SER A 457 -19.84 -9.78 -15.92
CA SER A 457 -18.76 -9.52 -14.98
C SER A 457 -17.72 -10.62 -15.03
N PHE A 458 -16.46 -10.27 -15.32
CA PHE A 458 -15.31 -11.16 -15.26
C PHE A 458 -14.74 -11.20 -13.83
N GLY A 459 -14.27 -12.37 -13.39
CA GLY A 459 -13.69 -12.53 -12.05
C GLY A 459 -12.51 -13.50 -12.07
N LEU A 460 -11.41 -13.14 -11.40
CA LEU A 460 -10.37 -14.11 -11.03
C LEU A 460 -10.58 -14.51 -9.56
N GLY A 461 -11.06 -15.73 -9.33
CA GLY A 461 -11.25 -16.31 -8.00
C GLY A 461 -9.94 -16.88 -7.45
N LEU A 462 -9.59 -16.42 -6.25
CA LEU A 462 -8.38 -16.79 -5.49
C LEU A 462 -8.73 -17.09 -4.01
N GLY A 463 -10.00 -17.44 -3.74
CA GLY A 463 -10.50 -17.71 -2.39
C GLY A 463 -10.01 -19.03 -1.78
N ASP A 464 -9.62 -19.98 -2.64
CA ASP A 464 -8.80 -21.13 -2.27
C ASP A 464 -7.49 -21.07 -3.09
N PRO A 465 -6.30 -21.07 -2.46
CA PRO A 465 -5.02 -21.08 -3.17
C PRO A 465 -4.75 -22.35 -4.00
N ALA A 466 -5.37 -23.48 -3.66
CA ALA A 466 -5.28 -24.75 -4.38
C ALA A 466 -6.31 -24.87 -5.51
N GLU A 467 -7.44 -24.16 -5.42
CA GLU A 467 -8.50 -24.16 -6.44
C GLU A 467 -8.78 -22.75 -7.03
N PRO A 468 -7.78 -22.07 -7.65
CA PRO A 468 -8.01 -20.81 -8.35
C PRO A 468 -8.92 -21.02 -9.57
N ALA A 469 -9.78 -20.04 -9.88
CA ALA A 469 -10.77 -20.17 -10.95
C ALA A 469 -10.99 -18.89 -11.75
N ALA A 470 -11.27 -19.06 -13.04
CA ALA A 470 -11.81 -18.01 -13.89
C ALA A 470 -13.35 -18.02 -13.80
N LEU A 471 -13.94 -16.84 -13.59
CA LEU A 471 -15.35 -16.65 -13.31
C LEU A 471 -15.97 -15.69 -14.34
N VAL A 472 -17.17 -16.03 -14.80
CA VAL A 472 -18.03 -15.15 -15.60
C VAL A 472 -19.43 -15.15 -14.99
N GLN A 473 -19.81 -14.04 -14.35
CA GLN A 473 -21.20 -13.78 -13.93
C GLN A 473 -21.92 -13.00 -15.04
N TYR A 474 -23.19 -13.30 -15.29
CA TYR A 474 -23.96 -12.62 -16.34
C TYR A 474 -25.46 -12.56 -16.01
N ASP A 475 -26.13 -11.57 -16.60
CA ASP A 475 -27.60 -11.50 -16.64
C ASP A 475 -28.11 -12.36 -17.80
N ARG A 476 -28.92 -13.38 -17.48
CA ARG A 476 -29.48 -14.31 -18.48
C ARG A 476 -30.51 -13.67 -19.44
N THR A 477 -30.88 -12.41 -19.21
CA THR A 477 -31.66 -11.60 -20.17
C THR A 477 -30.77 -10.81 -21.14
N ALA A 478 -29.48 -10.63 -20.81
CA ALA A 478 -28.53 -9.85 -21.60
C ALA A 478 -27.54 -10.70 -22.41
N LEU A 479 -27.20 -11.91 -21.93
CA LEU A 479 -26.26 -12.85 -22.58
C LEU A 479 -26.79 -14.29 -22.51
N ASP A 480 -26.54 -15.07 -23.56
CA ASP A 480 -26.94 -16.48 -23.64
C ASP A 480 -26.03 -17.41 -22.81
N ASP A 481 -26.61 -18.48 -22.25
CA ASP A 481 -25.91 -19.45 -21.39
C ASP A 481 -24.71 -20.14 -22.05
N ALA A 482 -24.80 -20.49 -23.34
CA ALA A 482 -23.73 -21.15 -24.06
C ALA A 482 -22.62 -20.15 -24.47
N VAL A 483 -23.01 -18.91 -24.78
CA VAL A 483 -22.06 -17.82 -25.06
C VAL A 483 -21.31 -17.43 -23.79
N ALA A 484 -21.99 -17.34 -22.64
CA ALA A 484 -21.36 -17.09 -21.35
C ALA A 484 -20.36 -18.19 -20.96
N GLU A 485 -20.68 -19.47 -21.22
CA GLU A 485 -19.76 -20.58 -20.96
C GLU A 485 -18.56 -20.58 -21.91
N ALA A 486 -18.76 -20.30 -23.20
CA ALA A 486 -17.66 -20.12 -24.15
C ALA A 486 -16.76 -18.93 -23.75
N THR A 487 -17.36 -17.83 -23.28
CA THR A 487 -16.65 -16.65 -22.76
C THR A 487 -15.82 -17.00 -21.52
N ALA A 488 -16.35 -17.80 -20.59
CA ALA A 488 -15.61 -18.25 -19.41
C ALA A 488 -14.40 -19.12 -19.76
N ARG A 489 -14.59 -20.09 -20.68
CA ARG A 489 -13.50 -20.94 -21.18
C ARG A 489 -12.44 -20.14 -21.94
N HIS A 490 -12.84 -19.14 -22.71
CA HIS A 490 -11.93 -18.24 -23.43
C HIS A 490 -11.15 -17.33 -22.47
N TYR A 491 -11.80 -16.74 -21.46
CA TYR A 491 -11.13 -15.93 -20.42
C TYR A 491 -10.13 -16.76 -19.60
N ALA A 492 -10.46 -18.01 -19.26
CA ALA A 492 -9.51 -18.94 -18.63
C ALA A 492 -8.28 -19.23 -19.53
N ALA A 493 -8.50 -19.49 -20.82
CA ALA A 493 -7.42 -19.73 -21.78
C ALA A 493 -6.53 -18.49 -22.01
N LEU A 494 -7.11 -17.29 -22.01
CA LEU A 494 -6.37 -16.03 -22.07
C LEU A 494 -5.45 -15.84 -20.86
N LEU A 495 -5.89 -16.21 -19.66
CA LEU A 495 -5.07 -16.16 -18.45
C LEU A 495 -3.87 -17.14 -18.52
N ASP A 496 -4.10 -18.41 -18.90
CA ASP A 496 -2.99 -19.39 -19.01
C ASP A 496 -2.03 -19.07 -20.16
N THR A 497 -2.54 -18.50 -21.27
CA THR A 497 -1.71 -18.03 -22.39
C THR A 497 -0.87 -16.83 -21.99
N ALA A 498 -1.45 -15.81 -21.36
CA ALA A 498 -0.73 -14.61 -20.90
C ALA A 498 0.43 -14.95 -19.96
N ALA A 499 0.24 -15.93 -19.08
CA ALA A 499 1.26 -16.41 -18.15
C ALA A 499 2.35 -17.30 -18.79
N SER A 500 2.18 -17.70 -20.05
CA SER A 500 3.07 -18.62 -20.77
C SER A 500 3.80 -17.93 -21.95
N ASP A 501 3.10 -17.09 -22.70
CA ASP A 501 3.66 -16.19 -23.72
C ASP A 501 2.80 -14.90 -23.83
N PRO A 502 3.19 -13.80 -23.17
CA PRO A 502 2.49 -12.52 -23.26
C PRO A 502 2.76 -11.76 -24.57
N SER A 503 3.67 -12.24 -25.43
CA SER A 503 4.03 -11.55 -26.68
C SER A 503 3.07 -11.82 -27.85
N LEU A 504 2.17 -12.80 -27.71
CA LEU A 504 1.21 -13.17 -28.74
C LEU A 504 0.17 -12.07 -29.01
N PRO A 505 -0.15 -11.75 -30.29
CA PRO A 505 -1.19 -10.81 -30.69
C PRO A 505 -2.60 -11.34 -30.38
N LEU A 506 -3.58 -10.46 -30.16
CA LEU A 506 -4.96 -10.84 -29.82
C LEU A 506 -5.59 -11.82 -30.83
N SER A 507 -5.22 -11.72 -32.11
CA SER A 507 -5.64 -12.64 -33.18
C SER A 507 -5.09 -14.07 -32.99
N GLY A 508 -3.86 -14.20 -32.48
CA GLY A 508 -3.16 -15.45 -32.20
C GLY A 508 -3.51 -16.07 -30.84
N LEU A 509 -4.09 -15.30 -29.91
CA LEU A 509 -4.61 -15.83 -28.64
C LEU A 509 -5.79 -16.79 -28.88
N PRO A 510 -5.94 -17.86 -28.07
CA PRO A 510 -6.88 -18.96 -28.32
C PRO A 510 -8.31 -18.48 -28.61
N ALA A 511 -8.81 -18.79 -29.81
CA ALA A 511 -10.13 -18.35 -30.24
C ALA A 511 -11.26 -18.83 -29.31
N PRO A 512 -12.35 -18.06 -29.13
CA PRO A 512 -13.58 -18.58 -28.54
C PRO A 512 -14.06 -19.77 -29.36
N GLY A 513 -14.09 -20.97 -28.77
CA GLY A 513 -14.30 -22.23 -29.50
C GLY A 513 -15.62 -22.25 -30.28
N ALA A 514 -15.53 -22.20 -31.61
CA ALA A 514 -16.68 -22.14 -32.49
C ALA A 514 -17.43 -23.48 -32.54
N ALA A 515 -18.74 -23.41 -32.26
CA ALA A 515 -19.83 -24.35 -32.57
C ALA A 515 -19.56 -25.88 -32.50
N PHE A 516 -20.41 -26.57 -31.73
CA PHE A 516 -20.52 -28.04 -31.74
C PHE A 516 -20.63 -28.63 -33.15
N GLY A 517 -19.61 -29.38 -33.57
CA GLY A 517 -19.75 -30.32 -34.67
C GLY A 517 -20.63 -31.50 -34.26
N THR A 518 -21.66 -31.83 -35.05
CA THR A 518 -22.56 -32.97 -34.79
C THR A 518 -21.90 -34.32 -35.11
N GLY A 519 -20.88 -34.69 -34.32
CA GLY A 519 -20.24 -36.00 -34.38
C GLY A 519 -21.00 -37.02 -33.54
N THR A 520 -21.78 -37.89 -34.18
CA THR A 520 -22.57 -38.93 -33.50
C THR A 520 -21.69 -40.09 -33.02
N GLY A 521 -21.09 -39.95 -31.84
CA GLY A 521 -20.63 -41.06 -31.00
C GLY A 521 -21.71 -41.46 -29.99
N PRO A 522 -21.85 -42.74 -29.60
CA PRO A 522 -22.96 -43.21 -28.77
C PRO A 522 -22.89 -42.67 -27.34
N VAL A 523 -23.96 -41.97 -26.93
CA VAL A 523 -24.15 -41.47 -25.56
C VAL A 523 -24.53 -42.62 -24.63
N ALA A 524 -23.72 -42.86 -23.59
CA ALA A 524 -24.14 -43.65 -22.44
C ALA A 524 -25.16 -42.83 -21.60
N GLY A 525 -26.23 -43.49 -21.16
CA GLY A 525 -27.37 -42.83 -20.51
C GLY A 525 -27.09 -42.24 -19.11
N PRO A 526 -28.06 -41.51 -18.53
CA PRO A 526 -27.87 -40.77 -17.29
C PRO A 526 -27.74 -41.69 -16.07
N GLY A 527 -26.55 -41.73 -15.47
CA GLY A 527 -26.32 -42.35 -14.17
C GLY A 527 -26.64 -41.39 -13.03
N THR A 528 -27.55 -41.77 -12.14
CA THR A 528 -27.85 -41.03 -10.91
C THR A 528 -26.69 -41.11 -9.92
N LEU A 529 -26.11 -39.96 -9.54
CA LEU A 529 -25.22 -39.88 -8.37
C LEU A 529 -26.05 -40.01 -7.09
N GLY A 530 -25.86 -41.13 -6.39
CA GLY A 530 -26.40 -41.37 -5.05
C GLY A 530 -25.27 -41.42 -4.00
N ASP A 531 -25.61 -40.99 -2.79
CA ASP A 531 -24.98 -41.25 -1.49
C ASP A 531 -23.49 -41.66 -1.46
N VAL A 532 -22.61 -40.70 -1.15
CA VAL A 532 -21.31 -41.00 -0.52
C VAL A 532 -21.44 -40.77 0.98
N ARG A 533 -21.23 -41.82 1.78
CA ARG A 533 -21.38 -41.77 3.24
C ARG A 533 -20.25 -41.01 3.93
N LEU A 534 -20.62 -40.27 4.98
CA LEU A 534 -19.72 -39.86 6.05
C LEU A 534 -19.15 -41.08 6.78
N VAL A 535 -17.85 -41.05 7.11
CA VAL A 535 -17.21 -41.92 8.10
C VAL A 535 -16.30 -41.05 8.97
N GLY A 536 -16.44 -41.18 10.29
CA GLY A 536 -15.63 -40.46 11.29
C GLY A 536 -14.32 -41.19 11.65
N PRO A 537 -13.50 -40.59 12.55
CA PRO A 537 -12.19 -41.11 12.90
C PRO A 537 -12.24 -42.22 13.96
N ASP A 538 -11.20 -43.07 13.98
CA ASP A 538 -10.42 -43.39 15.19
C ASP A 538 -9.13 -44.19 14.87
N THR A 539 -8.10 -44.00 15.71
CA THR A 539 -6.81 -44.75 15.78
C THR A 539 -6.89 -45.85 16.87
N PRO A 540 -5.87 -46.71 17.15
CA PRO A 540 -4.48 -46.77 16.65
C PRO A 540 -4.01 -48.18 16.18
N GLY A 541 -2.71 -48.33 15.88
CA GLY A 541 -2.03 -49.62 15.68
C GLY A 541 -0.52 -49.48 15.43
N ASP A 542 0.30 -50.22 16.17
CA ASP A 542 1.76 -50.04 16.23
C ASP A 542 2.60 -51.04 15.39
N ALA A 543 3.88 -50.67 15.24
CA ALA A 543 5.07 -51.56 15.27
C ALA A 543 5.63 -52.24 13.99
N HIS A 544 6.88 -51.84 13.70
CA HIS A 544 8.06 -52.69 13.40
C HIS A 544 8.42 -53.15 11.96
N SER A 545 9.67 -52.81 11.58
CA SER A 545 10.79 -53.68 11.13
C SER A 545 10.58 -54.79 10.08
N ALA A 546 11.53 -55.09 9.19
CA ALA A 546 12.90 -54.56 8.99
C ALA A 546 13.35 -54.68 7.52
N ALA A 547 14.51 -54.12 7.20
CA ALA A 547 15.23 -54.34 5.94
C ALA A 547 15.87 -55.74 5.88
N ASP A 548 16.35 -56.13 4.70
CA ASP A 548 17.59 -56.92 4.58
C ASP A 548 18.35 -56.59 3.28
N ALA A 549 19.63 -56.97 3.20
CA ALA A 549 20.56 -56.64 2.11
C ALA A 549 21.67 -57.69 1.92
N THR A 550 22.34 -57.67 0.77
CA THR A 550 23.57 -58.43 0.44
C THR A 550 24.45 -57.51 -0.44
N ASP A 551 25.79 -57.43 -0.33
CA ASP A 551 26.81 -58.37 0.17
C ASP A 551 28.03 -57.69 0.86
N GLY A 552 28.91 -58.51 1.46
CA GLY A 552 30.28 -58.18 1.90
C GLY A 552 31.23 -59.39 1.68
N PRO A 553 32.39 -59.55 2.37
CA PRO A 553 33.05 -58.73 3.41
C PRO A 553 34.49 -58.31 2.91
N ALA A 554 35.65 -58.24 3.60
CA ALA A 554 36.08 -58.59 4.98
C ALA A 554 37.42 -57.92 5.44
N ALA A 555 37.54 -57.77 6.77
CA ALA A 555 38.72 -57.93 7.65
C ALA A 555 40.18 -57.54 7.24
N ALA A 556 40.82 -56.68 8.06
CA ALA A 556 42.02 -56.98 8.89
C ALA A 556 42.36 -55.82 9.87
N ALA A 557 43.24 -56.01 10.88
CA ALA A 557 43.49 -55.04 11.97
C ALA A 557 44.91 -55.10 12.61
N SER A 558 45.18 -54.26 13.63
CA SER A 558 46.41 -54.11 14.47
C SER A 558 47.58 -53.31 13.84
N GLY A 559 48.47 -52.61 14.56
CA GLY A 559 48.52 -52.23 16.00
C GLY A 559 49.94 -52.22 16.63
N ARG A 560 50.21 -51.31 17.61
CA ARG A 560 51.44 -51.10 18.45
C ARG A 560 52.62 -50.29 17.83
N LYS A 561 53.69 -49.83 18.56
CA LYS A 561 53.84 -49.11 19.88
C LYS A 561 55.34 -48.75 20.21
N GLY A 562 55.80 -47.51 19.97
CA GLY A 562 57.07 -46.92 20.51
C GLY A 562 58.42 -47.54 20.06
N PRO A 563 59.60 -47.21 20.66
CA PRO A 563 59.90 -46.15 21.65
C PRO A 563 61.29 -45.41 21.54
N ALA A 564 61.47 -44.32 22.30
CA ALA A 564 62.74 -43.79 22.90
C ALA A 564 63.89 -43.26 21.96
N ALA A 565 64.93 -42.53 22.43
CA ALA A 565 65.40 -42.23 23.80
C ALA A 565 66.23 -40.92 23.95
N ALA A 566 66.33 -40.43 25.20
CA ALA A 566 67.48 -39.70 25.83
C ALA A 566 67.84 -38.25 25.38
N SER A 567 68.34 -37.34 26.24
CA SER A 567 68.64 -37.39 27.70
C SER A 567 68.77 -36.00 28.38
N SER A 568 68.50 -35.96 29.71
CA SER A 568 69.13 -35.12 30.77
C SER A 568 68.98 -33.57 30.76
N ARG A 569 68.89 -32.87 31.91
CA ARG A 569 68.78 -33.26 33.35
C ARG A 569 68.28 -32.08 34.22
N ASP A 570 67.66 -32.43 35.36
CA ASP A 570 67.65 -31.82 36.73
C ASP A 570 67.63 -30.29 36.95
N GLY A 571 66.87 -29.73 37.92
CA GLY A 571 65.83 -30.32 38.77
C GLY A 571 65.50 -29.55 40.09
N ALA A 572 64.25 -29.71 40.59
CA ALA A 572 63.73 -29.40 41.94
C ALA A 572 63.71 -27.91 42.42
N SER A 573 62.81 -27.43 43.29
CA SER A 573 61.63 -28.00 44.02
C SER A 573 60.59 -26.86 44.23
N ALA A 574 59.27 -27.03 44.01
CA ALA A 574 58.24 -27.62 44.89
C ALA A 574 57.96 -26.79 46.19
N HIS A 575 56.73 -26.63 46.70
CA HIS A 575 55.41 -27.17 46.29
C HIS A 575 54.26 -26.36 46.94
N GLU A 576 53.18 -26.03 46.19
CA GLU A 576 51.75 -26.06 46.60
C GLU A 576 50.85 -25.53 45.45
N ALA A 577 49.53 -25.75 45.50
CA ALA A 577 48.65 -25.65 44.33
C ALA A 577 47.45 -24.70 44.51
N GLY A 578 47.16 -23.85 43.51
CA GLY A 578 46.04 -22.90 43.57
C GLY A 578 45.88 -21.92 42.40
N THR A 579 45.66 -22.40 41.18
CA THR A 579 44.98 -21.72 40.04
C THR A 579 45.23 -20.21 39.76
N ALA A 580 45.99 -19.91 38.70
CA ALA A 580 46.01 -18.67 37.91
C ALA A 580 46.14 -19.07 36.42
N ALA A 581 45.47 -18.48 35.41
CA ALA A 581 45.65 -17.13 34.83
C ALA A 581 47.10 -16.85 34.36
N ALA A 582 47.39 -16.38 33.14
CA ALA A 582 46.54 -15.92 32.03
C ALA A 582 47.08 -16.43 30.65
N GLY A 583 46.49 -15.99 29.54
CA GLY A 583 46.71 -16.60 28.20
C GLY A 583 47.68 -15.87 27.25
N THR A 584 48.05 -16.59 26.20
CA THR A 584 48.56 -16.10 24.90
C THR A 584 47.74 -16.74 23.78
N GLY A 585 47.59 -16.05 22.64
CA GLY A 585 46.56 -16.36 21.64
C GLY A 585 46.86 -17.55 20.71
N PRO A 586 45.83 -18.14 20.07
CA PRO A 586 45.99 -19.16 19.05
C PRO A 586 46.23 -18.50 17.67
N ASP A 587 47.50 -18.34 17.30
CA ASP A 587 47.89 -18.16 15.90
C ASP A 587 48.97 -19.19 15.53
N ASP A 588 49.01 -19.56 14.25
CA ASP A 588 49.74 -20.66 13.63
C ASP A 588 49.60 -22.06 14.27
N LEU A 589 48.63 -22.82 13.75
CA LEU A 589 48.80 -24.26 13.55
C LEU A 589 48.51 -24.65 12.10
N GLY A 590 49.52 -24.48 11.25
CA GLY A 590 49.88 -25.47 10.24
C GLY A 590 48.81 -25.80 9.19
N GLU A 591 48.88 -25.09 8.07
CA GLU A 591 48.17 -25.40 6.82
C GLU A 591 48.09 -26.91 6.51
N HIS A 592 46.86 -27.43 6.39
CA HIS A 592 46.59 -28.86 6.15
C HIS A 592 47.44 -29.40 4.97
N PRO A 593 48.11 -30.55 5.07
CA PRO A 593 49.05 -31.04 4.05
C PRO A 593 48.51 -31.12 2.61
N ALA A 594 47.18 -31.30 2.45
CA ALA A 594 46.54 -31.24 1.14
C ALA A 594 46.37 -29.81 0.56
N ALA A 595 46.26 -28.77 1.38
CA ALA A 595 46.01 -27.38 0.94
C ALA A 595 47.21 -26.63 0.30
N ARG A 596 48.41 -26.62 0.88
CA ARG A 596 49.27 -27.81 0.89
C ARG A 596 49.76 -28.16 -0.51
N ILE A 597 49.71 -29.44 -0.82
CA ILE A 597 50.06 -30.02 -2.13
C ILE A 597 49.18 -29.45 -3.27
N LEU A 598 47.92 -29.08 -3.02
CA LEU A 598 47.05 -28.48 -4.03
C LEU A 598 47.58 -27.13 -4.51
N ARG A 599 47.98 -26.21 -3.63
CA ARG A 599 48.58 -24.91 -4.05
C ARG A 599 49.97 -25.02 -4.65
N ALA A 600 50.66 -26.15 -4.47
CA ALA A 600 51.88 -26.46 -5.22
C ALA A 600 51.60 -26.92 -6.67
N HIS A 601 50.35 -27.21 -7.03
CA HIS A 601 49.99 -27.57 -8.39
C HIS A 601 49.91 -26.32 -9.30
N PRO A 602 50.61 -26.26 -10.46
CA PRO A 602 50.78 -25.01 -11.22
C PRO A 602 49.51 -24.28 -11.64
N ARG A 603 48.39 -25.00 -11.80
CA ARG A 603 47.08 -24.48 -12.24
C ARG A 603 46.12 -24.12 -11.10
N VAL A 604 46.55 -24.25 -9.85
CA VAL A 604 45.77 -23.86 -8.66
C VAL A 604 46.21 -22.47 -8.20
N ALA A 605 45.25 -21.58 -7.99
CA ALA A 605 45.45 -20.23 -7.48
C ALA A 605 45.47 -20.24 -5.95
N GLU A 606 44.38 -20.74 -5.36
CA GLU A 606 44.20 -20.87 -3.91
C GLU A 606 43.69 -22.27 -3.54
N ALA A 607 43.89 -22.69 -2.30
CA ALA A 607 43.27 -23.91 -1.77
C ALA A 607 43.20 -23.89 -0.24
N THR A 608 42.12 -24.47 0.29
CA THR A 608 41.87 -24.68 1.72
C THR A 608 41.31 -26.07 1.96
N VAL A 609 41.34 -26.53 3.21
CA VAL A 609 40.74 -27.80 3.64
C VAL A 609 39.95 -27.55 4.92
N VAL A 610 38.79 -28.19 5.01
CA VAL A 610 37.97 -28.25 6.21
C VAL A 610 37.89 -29.70 6.66
N ASN A 611 38.19 -29.94 7.93
CA ASN A 611 37.93 -31.22 8.59
C ASN A 611 36.58 -31.07 9.31
N PRO A 612 35.49 -31.70 8.83
CA PRO A 612 34.22 -31.68 9.55
C PRO A 612 34.36 -32.44 10.88
N ALA A 613 33.50 -32.13 11.85
CA ALA A 613 33.54 -32.80 13.17
C ALA A 613 33.22 -34.30 13.08
N GLU A 614 32.42 -34.69 12.08
CA GLU A 614 32.17 -36.07 11.68
C GLU A 614 32.37 -36.19 10.16
N GLY A 615 33.11 -37.21 9.72
CA GLY A 615 33.41 -37.47 8.31
C GLY A 615 34.85 -37.11 7.86
N PRO A 616 35.21 -37.48 6.63
CA PRO A 616 36.55 -37.26 6.07
C PRO A 616 36.80 -35.79 5.68
N PRO A 617 38.07 -35.35 5.53
CA PRO A 617 38.39 -33.99 5.10
C PRO A 617 37.79 -33.61 3.74
N LEU A 618 37.42 -32.34 3.60
CA LEU A 618 36.92 -31.75 2.35
C LEU A 618 37.86 -30.63 1.90
N ALA A 619 38.36 -30.73 0.67
CA ALA A 619 39.25 -29.73 0.08
C ALA A 619 38.52 -28.84 -0.92
N PHE A 620 38.88 -27.57 -0.93
CA PHE A 620 38.35 -26.56 -1.85
C PHE A 620 39.51 -25.87 -2.54
N ALA A 621 39.44 -25.70 -3.86
CA ALA A 621 40.54 -25.14 -4.66
C ALA A 621 40.04 -24.16 -5.74
N VAL A 622 40.72 -23.03 -5.87
CA VAL A 622 40.50 -22.04 -6.94
C VAL A 622 41.48 -22.31 -8.07
N LEU A 623 41.02 -22.25 -9.32
CA LEU A 623 41.80 -22.61 -10.51
C LEU A 623 42.17 -21.35 -11.29
N ARG A 624 43.41 -21.26 -11.80
CA ARG A 624 43.97 -19.99 -12.30
C ARG A 624 43.32 -19.45 -13.57
N ASP A 625 42.90 -20.34 -14.47
CA ASP A 625 42.57 -19.98 -15.87
C ASP A 625 41.16 -20.44 -16.31
N GLY A 626 40.26 -20.75 -15.36
CA GLY A 626 38.89 -21.25 -15.60
C GLY A 626 38.82 -22.69 -16.13
N VAL A 627 39.65 -23.05 -17.11
CA VAL A 627 39.91 -24.44 -17.50
C VAL A 627 41.07 -24.96 -16.66
N GLY A 628 40.79 -25.91 -15.76
CA GLY A 628 41.77 -26.47 -14.81
C GLY A 628 42.12 -27.95 -15.04
N PRO A 629 42.91 -28.54 -14.12
CA PRO A 629 43.10 -29.99 -14.02
C PRO A 629 41.81 -30.69 -13.59
N ALA A 630 41.67 -31.97 -13.92
CA ALA A 630 40.47 -32.73 -13.54
C ALA A 630 40.40 -32.98 -12.02
N ARG A 631 39.19 -33.13 -11.47
CA ARG A 631 38.99 -33.45 -10.04
C ARG A 631 39.75 -34.71 -9.61
N ASP A 632 39.77 -35.73 -10.47
CA ASP A 632 40.47 -36.99 -10.21
C ASP A 632 41.99 -36.90 -10.44
N GLU A 633 42.47 -35.90 -11.19
CA GLU A 633 43.90 -35.58 -11.32
C GLU A 633 44.43 -34.99 -10.01
N LEU A 634 43.70 -34.06 -9.41
CA LEU A 634 44.01 -33.46 -8.11
C LEU A 634 43.84 -34.45 -6.95
N LEU A 635 42.75 -35.24 -6.91
CA LEU A 635 42.60 -36.32 -5.93
C LEU A 635 43.67 -37.41 -6.12
N GLY A 636 44.03 -37.73 -7.37
CA GLY A 636 45.12 -38.65 -7.69
C GLY A 636 46.49 -38.15 -7.24
N LEU A 637 46.75 -36.84 -7.33
CA LEU A 637 47.96 -36.21 -6.77
C LEU A 637 48.00 -36.40 -5.25
N LEU A 638 46.92 -36.06 -4.54
CA LEU A 638 46.84 -36.20 -3.08
C LEU A 638 47.01 -37.66 -2.64
N ARG A 639 46.35 -38.62 -3.31
CA ARG A 639 46.47 -40.06 -3.04
C ARG A 639 47.87 -40.63 -3.26
N ARG A 640 48.74 -39.97 -4.05
CA ARG A 640 50.14 -40.37 -4.26
C ARG A 640 51.12 -39.72 -3.27
N THR A 641 50.68 -38.76 -2.46
CA THR A 641 51.58 -37.88 -1.68
C THR A 641 51.17 -37.74 -0.22
N LEU A 642 49.99 -38.23 0.18
CA LEU A 642 49.49 -38.25 1.56
C LEU A 642 49.11 -39.67 1.99
N ALA A 643 49.16 -39.92 3.30
CA ALA A 643 48.59 -41.13 3.90
C ALA A 643 47.05 -41.15 3.69
N PRO A 644 46.40 -42.31 3.51
CA PRO A 644 44.99 -42.42 3.11
C PRO A 644 44.02 -41.61 3.99
N GLU A 645 44.24 -41.60 5.31
CA GLU A 645 43.47 -40.87 6.31
C GLU A 645 43.60 -39.34 6.22
N SER A 646 44.65 -38.85 5.55
CA SER A 646 44.89 -37.43 5.27
C SER A 646 44.44 -37.01 3.86
N VAL A 647 43.92 -37.94 3.04
CA VAL A 647 43.39 -37.64 1.71
C VAL A 647 41.95 -37.12 1.85
N PRO A 648 41.64 -35.90 1.35
CA PRO A 648 40.27 -35.40 1.30
C PRO A 648 39.37 -36.29 0.43
N ALA A 649 38.14 -36.57 0.89
CA ALA A 649 37.18 -37.38 0.14
C ALA A 649 36.70 -36.68 -1.15
N ALA A 650 36.77 -35.36 -1.18
CA ALA A 650 36.53 -34.54 -2.35
C ALA A 650 37.55 -33.39 -2.43
N VAL A 651 37.96 -33.06 -3.66
CA VAL A 651 38.40 -31.71 -4.02
C VAL A 651 37.24 -31.07 -4.78
N THR A 652 36.79 -29.90 -4.33
CA THR A 652 35.72 -29.11 -4.93
C THR A 652 36.32 -27.84 -5.55
N PRO A 653 36.18 -27.62 -6.87
CA PRO A 653 36.61 -26.38 -7.49
C PRO A 653 35.68 -25.22 -7.06
N LEU A 654 36.24 -24.03 -6.88
CA LEU A 654 35.51 -22.78 -6.61
C LEU A 654 36.09 -21.65 -7.46
N ASP A 655 35.27 -20.67 -7.83
CA ASP A 655 35.73 -19.48 -8.57
C ASP A 655 36.53 -18.52 -7.66
N VAL A 656 36.23 -18.51 -6.35
CA VAL A 656 36.96 -17.77 -5.32
C VAL A 656 36.76 -18.44 -3.95
N LEU A 657 37.72 -18.30 -3.02
CA LEU A 657 37.48 -18.66 -1.62
C LEU A 657 36.68 -17.55 -0.92
N PRO A 658 35.57 -17.86 -0.21
CA PRO A 658 34.85 -16.88 0.58
C PRO A 658 35.75 -16.36 1.72
N ARG A 659 35.71 -15.05 2.00
CA ARG A 659 36.50 -14.41 3.05
C ARG A 659 35.64 -13.68 4.06
N ALA A 660 36.12 -13.63 5.30
CA ALA A 660 35.59 -12.80 6.37
C ALA A 660 36.14 -11.37 6.28
N ALA A 661 35.64 -10.46 7.12
CA ALA A 661 36.02 -9.04 7.12
C ALA A 661 37.49 -8.77 7.51
N ASP A 662 38.18 -9.76 8.08
CA ASP A 662 39.63 -9.75 8.39
C ASP A 662 40.49 -10.30 7.24
N GLY A 663 39.88 -10.74 6.13
CA GLY A 663 40.56 -11.35 4.98
C GLY A 663 40.86 -12.85 5.13
N THR A 664 40.60 -13.46 6.28
CA THR A 664 40.72 -14.91 6.47
C THR A 664 39.63 -15.65 5.68
N VAL A 665 39.84 -16.94 5.39
CA VAL A 665 38.86 -17.74 4.63
C VAL A 665 37.66 -18.07 5.54
N ASP A 666 36.48 -17.56 5.19
CA ASP A 666 35.25 -17.82 5.92
C ASP A 666 34.78 -19.26 5.66
N ARG A 667 35.21 -20.15 6.56
CA ARG A 667 34.87 -21.57 6.48
C ARG A 667 33.36 -21.84 6.58
N THR A 668 32.56 -20.94 7.16
CA THR A 668 31.11 -21.15 7.30
C THR A 668 30.36 -21.01 5.98
N ARG A 669 30.95 -20.32 5.00
CA ARG A 669 30.36 -20.07 3.68
C ARG A 669 30.92 -20.98 2.58
N LEU A 670 31.71 -22.00 2.93
CA LEU A 670 32.16 -23.04 2.00
C LEU A 670 31.00 -24.03 1.73
N PRO A 671 30.71 -24.38 0.46
CA PRO A 671 29.55 -25.20 0.13
C PRO A 671 29.71 -26.64 0.63
N GLY A 672 28.62 -27.20 1.18
CA GLY A 672 28.55 -28.58 1.67
C GLY A 672 28.77 -28.76 3.18
N LEU A 673 28.75 -27.69 3.97
CA LEU A 673 28.80 -27.73 5.44
C LEU A 673 27.39 -27.60 6.06
N PRO A 674 27.15 -28.18 7.26
CA PRO A 674 25.81 -28.27 7.84
C PRO A 674 25.24 -26.93 8.32
N VAL A 675 23.94 -26.72 8.07
CA VAL A 675 23.19 -25.49 8.37
C VAL A 675 22.78 -25.42 9.86
N PRO A 676 22.83 -24.24 10.51
CA PRO A 676 22.36 -24.08 11.90
C PRO A 676 20.86 -24.35 12.04
N GLY A 677 20.52 -25.09 13.11
CA GLY A 677 19.18 -25.63 13.38
C GLY A 677 18.04 -24.60 13.53
N ALA A 678 16.83 -25.13 13.66
CA ALA A 678 15.60 -24.36 13.73
C ALA A 678 15.50 -23.46 14.99
N PRO A 679 14.81 -22.30 14.90
CA PRO A 679 14.40 -21.52 16.07
C PRO A 679 13.55 -22.35 17.04
N THR A 680 13.73 -22.14 18.34
CA THR A 680 12.96 -22.83 19.39
C THR A 680 12.43 -21.85 20.43
N GLY A 681 11.35 -22.26 21.12
CA GLY A 681 10.70 -21.47 22.17
C GLY A 681 9.34 -20.88 21.79
N PRO A 682 8.64 -20.21 22.74
CA PRO A 682 7.22 -19.86 22.57
C PRO A 682 6.92 -18.90 21.42
N ARG A 683 7.85 -17.99 21.10
CA ARG A 683 7.70 -17.05 19.98
C ARG A 683 7.91 -17.73 18.63
N ALA A 684 8.86 -18.66 18.54
CA ALA A 684 9.04 -19.51 17.34
C ALA A 684 7.78 -20.34 17.07
N LEU A 685 7.23 -20.99 18.11
CA LEU A 685 6.00 -21.77 18.00
C LEU A 685 4.83 -20.91 17.49
N ALA A 686 4.58 -19.74 18.11
CA ALA A 686 3.52 -18.83 17.70
C ALA A 686 3.68 -18.31 16.26
N VAL A 687 4.92 -18.09 15.80
CA VAL A 687 5.22 -17.71 14.41
C VAL A 687 4.90 -18.85 13.45
N THR A 688 5.38 -20.08 13.71
CA THR A 688 5.10 -21.26 12.89
C THR A 688 3.60 -21.59 12.84
N GLU A 689 2.90 -21.54 13.98
CA GLU A 689 1.44 -21.66 14.06
C GLU A 689 0.72 -20.54 13.29
N GLY A 690 1.24 -19.31 13.35
CA GLY A 690 0.70 -18.15 12.65
C GLY A 690 0.78 -18.29 11.13
N PHE A 691 1.93 -18.70 10.60
CA PHE A 691 2.10 -19.05 9.18
C PHE A 691 1.17 -20.21 8.80
N THR A 692 1.19 -21.31 9.56
CA THR A 692 0.38 -22.52 9.27
C THR A 692 -1.11 -22.20 9.19
N ALA A 693 -1.63 -21.40 10.14
CA ALA A 693 -3.03 -21.03 10.22
C ALA A 693 -3.50 -19.99 9.19
N LEU A 694 -2.60 -19.47 8.34
CA LEU A 694 -2.89 -18.45 7.33
C LEU A 694 -2.41 -18.79 5.91
N LEU A 695 -1.50 -19.76 5.77
CA LEU A 695 -0.94 -20.23 4.50
C LEU A 695 -1.24 -21.72 4.23
N GLY A 696 -1.89 -22.42 5.17
CA GLY A 696 -2.29 -23.82 5.03
C GLY A 696 -1.15 -24.86 5.11
N LEU A 697 0.10 -24.40 5.23
CA LEU A 697 1.31 -25.23 5.20
C LEU A 697 2.16 -24.96 6.44
N VAL A 698 2.74 -26.01 7.03
CA VAL A 698 3.72 -25.87 8.12
C VAL A 698 5.04 -25.42 7.51
N PRO A 699 5.55 -24.21 7.83
CA PRO A 699 6.76 -23.69 7.20
C PRO A 699 8.03 -24.29 7.82
N SER A 700 9.05 -24.46 7.00
CA SER A 700 10.43 -24.59 7.44
C SER A 700 10.94 -23.26 8.01
N PRO A 701 11.98 -23.24 8.86
CA PRO A 701 12.51 -22.02 9.47
C PRO A 701 12.84 -20.88 8.51
N ASP A 702 13.23 -21.21 7.29
CA ASP A 702 13.74 -20.28 6.28
C ASP A 702 12.82 -20.13 5.06
N ASP A 703 11.60 -20.69 5.11
CA ASP A 703 10.64 -20.57 4.02
C ASP A 703 10.07 -19.13 3.96
N ASP A 704 10.12 -18.54 2.77
CA ASP A 704 9.66 -17.17 2.54
C ASP A 704 8.12 -17.10 2.52
N PHE A 705 7.57 -16.20 3.33
CA PHE A 705 6.14 -15.94 3.50
C PHE A 705 5.39 -15.71 2.18
N PHE A 706 6.00 -15.05 1.19
CA PHE A 706 5.40 -14.83 -0.12
C PHE A 706 5.56 -16.03 -1.06
N ALA A 707 6.67 -16.76 -0.97
CA ALA A 707 6.86 -18.02 -1.68
C ALA A 707 5.83 -19.08 -1.23
N LEU A 708 5.46 -19.06 0.06
CA LEU A 708 4.35 -19.82 0.64
C LEU A 708 2.95 -19.22 0.35
N GLY A 709 2.83 -18.30 -0.60
CA GLY A 709 1.54 -17.75 -1.07
C GLY A 709 1.01 -16.52 -0.31
N GLY A 710 1.70 -16.08 0.74
CA GLY A 710 1.34 -14.88 1.51
C GLY A 710 1.36 -13.60 0.69
N HIS A 711 0.43 -12.70 0.99
CA HIS A 711 0.32 -11.38 0.36
C HIS A 711 -0.01 -10.30 1.40
N SER A 712 0.02 -9.02 1.04
CA SER A 712 -0.02 -7.91 2.00
C SER A 712 -1.20 -7.92 2.98
N LEU A 713 -2.35 -8.46 2.59
CA LEU A 713 -3.50 -8.65 3.49
C LEU A 713 -3.23 -9.75 4.52
N VAL A 714 -2.75 -10.91 4.08
CA VAL A 714 -2.36 -12.03 4.96
C VAL A 714 -1.16 -11.65 5.84
N ALA A 715 -0.25 -10.80 5.36
CA ALA A 715 0.87 -10.26 6.15
C ALA A 715 0.36 -9.37 7.31
N VAL A 716 -0.64 -8.53 7.04
CA VAL A 716 -1.34 -7.74 8.07
C VAL A 716 -2.11 -8.66 9.04
N GLN A 717 -2.78 -9.70 8.55
CA GLN A 717 -3.47 -10.68 9.39
C GLN A 717 -2.50 -11.48 10.29
N LEU A 718 -1.35 -11.92 9.76
CA LEU A 718 -0.31 -12.61 10.52
C LEU A 718 0.30 -11.67 11.57
N ALA A 719 0.62 -10.43 11.17
CA ALA A 719 1.13 -9.43 12.09
C ALA A 719 0.15 -9.15 13.24
N GLU A 720 -1.14 -8.96 12.94
CA GLU A 720 -2.18 -8.74 13.94
C GLU A 720 -2.42 -9.96 14.84
N ARG A 721 -2.36 -11.18 14.29
CA ARG A 721 -2.43 -12.44 15.06
C ARG A 721 -1.29 -12.54 16.06
N LEU A 722 -0.06 -12.29 15.62
CA LEU A 722 1.14 -12.32 16.48
C LEU A 722 1.18 -11.16 17.47
N ARG A 723 0.82 -9.94 17.04
CA ARG A 723 0.68 -8.75 17.90
C ARG A 723 -0.32 -8.99 19.03
N THR A 724 -1.42 -9.69 18.73
CA THR A 724 -2.46 -10.04 19.71
C THR A 724 -1.99 -11.15 20.66
N ALA A 725 -1.41 -12.23 20.13
CA ALA A 725 -0.95 -13.37 20.92
C ALA A 725 0.24 -13.04 21.85
N LEU A 726 1.22 -12.27 21.34
CA LEU A 726 2.49 -12.00 22.02
C LEU A 726 2.54 -10.64 22.71
N ARG A 727 1.57 -9.74 22.45
CA ARG A 727 1.49 -8.35 22.95
C ARG A 727 2.69 -7.44 22.59
N LEU A 728 3.54 -7.90 21.68
CA LEU A 728 4.65 -7.15 21.09
C LEU A 728 4.18 -6.35 19.87
N PRO A 729 4.71 -5.14 19.61
CA PRO A 729 4.38 -4.40 18.40
C PRO A 729 4.88 -5.15 17.17
N LEU A 730 3.96 -5.50 16.28
CA LEU A 730 4.25 -6.10 14.98
C LEU A 730 3.22 -5.57 13.97
N THR A 731 3.68 -5.25 12.77
CA THR A 731 2.92 -4.65 11.67
C THR A 731 2.99 -5.55 10.44
N GLY A 732 2.06 -5.37 9.49
CA GLY A 732 2.14 -6.12 8.23
C GLY A 732 3.49 -5.95 7.54
N LEU A 733 4.06 -4.75 7.56
CA LEU A 733 5.38 -4.45 6.99
C LEU A 733 6.51 -5.27 7.63
N ASP A 734 6.46 -5.52 8.93
CA ASP A 734 7.45 -6.37 9.62
C ASP A 734 7.45 -7.80 9.07
N VAL A 735 6.27 -8.35 8.74
CA VAL A 735 6.14 -9.65 8.08
C VAL A 735 6.66 -9.58 6.63
N LEU A 736 6.35 -8.50 5.90
CA LEU A 736 6.89 -8.27 4.53
C LEU A 736 8.41 -8.12 4.50
N GLN A 737 9.04 -7.69 5.60
CA GLN A 737 10.49 -7.44 5.71
C GLN A 737 11.28 -8.62 6.30
N ALA A 738 10.78 -9.26 7.37
CA ALA A 738 11.45 -10.41 7.98
C ALA A 738 11.28 -11.68 7.12
N ARG A 739 10.09 -11.87 6.54
CA ARG A 739 9.75 -12.88 5.51
C ARG A 739 9.82 -14.36 5.93
N THR A 740 10.74 -14.80 6.79
CA THR A 740 10.83 -16.21 7.22
C THR A 740 10.48 -16.39 8.70
N PRO A 741 10.06 -17.60 9.14
CA PRO A 741 9.86 -17.89 10.57
C PRO A 741 11.08 -17.59 11.44
N ARG A 742 12.31 -17.88 10.96
CA ARG A 742 13.59 -17.60 11.64
C ARG A 742 13.77 -16.10 11.87
N ALA A 743 13.61 -15.30 10.82
CA ALA A 743 13.77 -13.85 10.90
C ALA A 743 12.66 -13.17 11.72
N LEU A 744 11.41 -13.60 11.58
CA LEU A 744 10.29 -13.02 12.32
C LEU A 744 10.35 -13.37 13.82
N THR A 745 10.84 -14.56 14.17
CA THR A 745 11.15 -14.94 15.56
C THR A 745 12.21 -14.02 16.16
N ALA A 746 13.35 -13.84 15.46
CA ALA A 746 14.44 -12.97 15.93
C ALA A 746 14.01 -11.50 16.12
N LEU A 747 13.14 -10.99 15.23
CA LEU A 747 12.55 -9.65 15.35
C LEU A 747 11.68 -9.51 16.62
N LEU A 748 10.91 -10.55 16.95
CA LEU A 748 10.07 -10.60 18.15
C LEU A 748 10.89 -10.79 19.44
N ASP A 749 12.00 -11.52 19.39
CA ASP A 749 12.95 -11.63 20.50
C ASP A 749 13.60 -10.27 20.83
N GLY A 750 14.06 -9.53 19.82
CA GLY A 750 14.60 -8.17 20.00
C GLY A 750 13.59 -7.21 20.66
N ARG A 751 12.37 -7.14 20.12
CA ARG A 751 11.30 -6.28 20.67
C ARG A 751 10.86 -6.68 22.09
N ALA A 752 11.00 -7.95 22.46
CA ALA A 752 10.76 -8.41 23.82
C ALA A 752 11.85 -7.94 24.81
N ALA A 753 13.13 -7.94 24.38
CA ALA A 753 14.23 -7.39 25.17
C ALA A 753 14.07 -5.87 25.37
N GLU A 754 13.73 -5.14 24.30
CA GLU A 754 13.46 -3.69 24.34
C GLU A 754 12.30 -3.33 25.29
N GLN A 755 11.16 -4.02 25.20
CA GLN A 755 10.04 -3.81 26.14
C GLN A 755 10.45 -4.12 27.59
N THR A 756 11.26 -5.14 27.83
CA THR A 756 11.71 -5.52 29.18
C THR A 756 12.62 -4.45 29.78
N ALA A 757 13.57 -3.92 29.00
CA ALA A 757 14.44 -2.82 29.40
C ALA A 757 13.66 -1.51 29.62
N ALA A 758 12.69 -1.21 28.76
CA ALA A 758 11.81 -0.05 28.94
C ALA A 758 10.90 -0.18 30.18
N ALA A 759 10.51 -1.40 30.56
CA ALA A 759 9.67 -1.64 31.73
C ALA A 759 10.44 -1.39 33.05
N THR A 760 11.70 -1.82 33.16
CA THR A 760 12.54 -1.54 34.34
C THR A 760 12.86 -0.05 34.48
N ASP A 761 13.19 0.64 33.39
CA ASP A 761 13.44 2.08 33.40
C ASP A 761 12.16 2.90 33.69
N LYS A 762 11.00 2.46 33.20
CA LYS A 762 9.70 3.07 33.53
C LYS A 762 9.29 2.83 35.00
N ALA A 763 9.63 1.68 35.59
CA ALA A 763 9.42 1.43 37.01
C ALA A 763 10.20 2.42 37.88
N ALA A 764 11.46 2.71 37.53
CA ALA A 764 12.26 3.74 38.21
C ALA A 764 11.68 5.15 38.07
N LYS A 765 11.13 5.50 36.90
CA LYS A 765 10.57 6.84 36.61
C LYS A 765 9.18 7.08 37.22
N THR A 766 8.39 6.04 37.49
CA THR A 766 7.00 6.16 38.00
C THR A 766 6.91 6.64 39.46
N ALA A 767 8.02 6.64 40.21
CA ALA A 767 8.08 7.11 41.60
C ALA A 767 8.04 8.65 41.78
N LYS A 768 7.89 9.43 40.70
CA LYS A 768 7.93 10.91 40.73
C LYS A 768 6.81 11.56 39.90
N THR A 769 6.41 12.75 40.33
CA THR A 769 5.43 13.66 39.71
C THR A 769 3.98 13.15 39.63
N ALA A 770 3.17 13.57 40.61
CA ALA A 770 1.72 13.71 40.49
C ALA A 770 1.34 15.19 40.67
N SER A 771 0.18 15.60 40.15
CA SER A 771 -0.31 16.99 39.99
C SER A 771 0.46 17.87 38.98
N GLY A 772 -0.18 18.80 38.25
CA GLY A 772 -1.63 19.05 38.14
C GLY A 772 -2.00 20.20 37.18
N HIS A 773 -3.27 20.22 36.76
CA HIS A 773 -3.94 21.24 35.92
C HIS A 773 -3.51 21.31 34.44
N ALA A 774 -4.43 21.76 33.57
CA ALA A 774 -4.47 21.34 32.17
C ALA A 774 -4.22 22.45 31.13
N ARG A 775 -3.35 22.13 30.16
CA ARG A 775 -3.30 22.71 28.81
C ARG A 775 -4.01 21.76 27.83
N PRO A 776 -4.33 22.17 26.58
CA PRO A 776 -4.60 21.21 25.51
C PRO A 776 -3.46 20.18 25.43
N ARG A 777 -3.80 18.90 25.30
CA ARG A 777 -2.83 17.80 25.31
C ARG A 777 -2.05 17.77 24.00
N GLY A 778 -0.77 18.12 24.04
CA GLY A 778 0.11 18.10 22.88
C GLY A 778 1.43 18.81 23.16
N THR A 779 1.53 20.06 22.71
CA THR A 779 2.81 20.77 22.53
C THR A 779 3.43 21.32 23.82
N ARG A 780 4.77 21.35 23.84
CA ARG A 780 5.59 21.98 24.88
C ARG A 780 5.86 23.43 24.46
N ALA A 781 6.32 24.27 25.40
CA ALA A 781 6.80 25.60 25.02
C ALA A 781 8.12 25.49 24.24
N GLY A 782 8.23 26.22 23.14
CA GLY A 782 9.34 26.15 22.19
C GLY A 782 9.22 25.04 21.16
N THR A 783 8.04 24.42 20.98
CA THR A 783 7.85 23.35 20.00
C THR A 783 7.99 23.86 18.56
N VAL A 784 8.81 23.18 17.75
CA VAL A 784 8.99 23.43 16.31
C VAL A 784 8.19 22.40 15.51
N LEU A 785 7.29 22.85 14.62
CA LEU A 785 6.68 21.97 13.61
C LEU A 785 7.67 21.71 12.47
N VAL A 786 7.91 20.45 12.12
CA VAL A 786 8.70 20.06 10.94
C VAL A 786 7.81 19.28 9.98
N THR A 787 7.50 19.87 8.83
CA THR A 787 6.73 19.22 7.76
C THR A 787 7.64 18.73 6.63
N GLY A 788 7.26 17.62 6.00
CA GLY A 788 8.20 16.84 5.17
C GLY A 788 9.19 16.04 6.01
N ALA A 789 8.84 15.73 7.26
CA ALA A 789 9.65 15.07 8.29
C ALA A 789 10.42 13.83 7.83
N THR A 790 9.84 13.04 6.92
CA THR A 790 10.39 11.77 6.41
C THR A 790 11.12 11.92 5.07
N GLY A 791 11.26 13.15 4.57
CA GLY A 791 11.99 13.49 3.34
C GLY A 791 13.49 13.69 3.60
N GLY A 792 14.28 13.72 2.52
CA GLY A 792 15.74 13.71 2.58
C GLY A 792 16.37 14.87 3.36
N VAL A 793 15.71 16.03 3.47
CA VAL A 793 16.14 17.15 4.34
C VAL A 793 15.48 17.08 5.71
N GLY A 794 14.16 16.85 5.76
CA GLY A 794 13.39 16.85 7.01
C GLY A 794 13.93 15.89 8.06
N ALA A 795 14.37 14.68 7.65
CA ALA A 795 14.91 13.67 8.56
C ALA A 795 16.20 14.11 9.28
N PHE A 796 17.06 14.91 8.62
CA PHE A 796 18.26 15.48 9.25
C PHE A 796 17.91 16.69 10.14
N VAL A 797 16.94 17.52 9.73
CA VAL A 797 16.43 18.63 10.55
C VAL A 797 15.82 18.12 11.87
N LEU A 798 15.04 17.03 11.84
CA LEU A 798 14.54 16.39 13.06
C LEU A 798 15.68 16.02 14.02
N ARG A 799 16.71 15.34 13.52
CA ARG A 799 17.87 14.88 14.31
C ARG A 799 18.67 16.03 14.89
N GLU A 800 18.91 17.09 14.11
CA GLU A 800 19.60 18.30 14.56
C GLU A 800 18.81 19.04 15.65
N LEU A 801 17.50 19.21 15.49
CA LEU A 801 16.66 19.88 16.50
C LEU A 801 16.52 19.05 17.78
N ALA A 802 16.40 17.73 17.68
CA ALA A 802 16.38 16.82 18.82
C ALA A 802 17.74 16.80 19.55
N ALA A 803 18.86 16.81 18.83
CA ALA A 803 20.20 16.90 19.41
C ALA A 803 20.45 18.25 20.12
N ARG A 804 19.78 19.33 19.71
CA ARG A 804 19.72 20.62 20.42
C ARG A 804 18.76 20.62 21.62
N GLY A 805 18.08 19.51 21.90
CA GLY A 805 17.09 19.39 22.99
C GLY A 805 15.80 20.20 22.77
N ARG A 806 15.52 20.68 21.55
CA ARG A 806 14.30 21.41 21.23
C ARG A 806 13.13 20.43 21.11
N PRO A 807 11.94 20.71 21.67
CA PRO A 807 10.76 19.90 21.40
C PRO A 807 10.39 19.99 19.91
N VAL A 808 10.24 18.85 19.24
CA VAL A 808 9.88 18.80 17.80
C VAL A 808 8.54 18.12 17.62
N LEU A 809 7.69 18.71 16.78
CA LEU A 809 6.45 18.12 16.29
C LEU A 809 6.65 17.74 14.82
N ALA A 810 6.78 16.46 14.52
CA ALA A 810 7.04 15.96 13.17
C ALA A 810 5.72 15.62 12.46
N LEU A 811 5.38 16.33 11.37
CA LEU A 811 4.24 15.97 10.52
C LEU A 811 4.68 14.93 9.49
N ALA A 812 4.12 13.72 9.61
CA ALA A 812 4.42 12.58 8.75
C ALA A 812 3.14 11.83 8.38
N ARG A 813 3.07 11.29 7.15
CA ARG A 813 1.97 10.42 6.74
C ARG A 813 2.00 9.11 7.56
N PRO A 814 0.85 8.49 7.90
CA PRO A 814 0.81 7.29 8.76
C PRO A 814 1.76 6.17 8.32
N GLU A 815 1.83 5.90 7.01
CA GLU A 815 2.71 4.90 6.40
C GLU A 815 4.21 5.21 6.50
N SER A 816 4.59 6.40 6.97
CA SER A 816 5.98 6.82 7.16
C SER A 816 6.24 7.41 8.55
N ALA A 817 5.25 7.50 9.44
CA ALA A 817 5.37 8.12 10.77
C ALA A 817 6.47 7.48 11.63
N HIS A 818 6.68 6.16 11.50
CA HIS A 818 7.75 5.43 12.15
C HIS A 818 9.17 5.90 11.76
N LEU A 819 9.35 6.50 10.59
CA LEU A 819 10.64 7.06 10.13
C LEU A 819 10.97 8.43 10.77
N ALA A 820 9.96 9.09 11.36
CA ALA A 820 10.10 10.37 12.04
C ALA A 820 10.18 10.21 13.57
N ALA A 821 9.86 9.02 14.11
CA ALA A 821 9.88 8.75 15.54
C ALA A 821 11.32 8.63 16.07
N ALA A 822 11.69 9.52 16.99
CA ALA A 822 12.99 9.54 17.66
C ALA A 822 12.84 10.11 19.08
N GLU A 823 13.84 9.89 19.94
CA GLU A 823 13.85 10.50 21.27
C GLU A 823 13.84 12.04 21.16
N GLY A 824 12.87 12.68 21.81
CA GLY A 824 12.65 14.14 21.73
C GLY A 824 11.74 14.61 20.57
N VAL A 825 11.29 13.72 19.69
CA VAL A 825 10.40 14.04 18.55
C VAL A 825 9.01 13.45 18.77
N ASP A 826 8.01 14.30 18.98
CA ASP A 826 6.60 13.93 18.99
C ASP A 826 6.07 13.88 17.53
N VAL A 827 5.48 12.77 17.09
CA VAL A 827 5.01 12.60 15.69
C VAL A 827 3.49 12.81 15.59
N VAL A 828 3.06 13.56 14.58
CA VAL A 828 1.65 13.76 14.21
C VAL A 828 1.39 13.12 12.84
N GLU A 829 0.40 12.23 12.80
CA GLU A 829 -0.10 11.66 11.54
C GLU A 829 -0.84 12.73 10.72
N GLY A 830 -0.35 13.04 9.52
CA GLY A 830 -1.00 13.99 8.61
C GLY A 830 -0.30 14.08 7.25
N ASP A 831 -0.92 14.81 6.32
CA ASP A 831 -0.46 14.96 4.94
C ASP A 831 -0.47 16.43 4.49
N LEU A 832 0.37 16.78 3.51
CA LEU A 832 0.35 18.11 2.90
C LEU A 832 -0.93 18.35 2.07
N GLY A 833 -1.63 17.27 1.69
CA GLY A 833 -2.96 17.30 1.10
C GLY A 833 -4.10 17.65 2.06
N ASP A 834 -3.82 17.97 3.33
CA ASP A 834 -4.81 18.42 4.33
C ASP A 834 -4.56 19.88 4.79
N PRO A 835 -5.13 20.87 4.10
CA PRO A 835 -5.05 22.28 4.50
C PRO A 835 -5.72 22.61 5.84
N GLU A 836 -6.59 21.76 6.40
CA GLU A 836 -7.25 22.02 7.69
C GLU A 836 -6.34 21.55 8.83
N GLY A 837 -5.89 20.29 8.79
CA GLY A 837 -4.88 19.75 9.71
C GLY A 837 -3.57 20.53 9.71
N LEU A 838 -3.13 21.08 8.57
CA LEU A 838 -1.97 21.98 8.50
C LEU A 838 -2.18 23.30 9.26
N ARG A 839 -3.38 23.89 9.23
CA ARG A 839 -3.66 25.14 9.95
C ARG A 839 -3.66 24.90 11.46
N ASP A 840 -4.28 23.81 11.91
CA ASP A 840 -4.29 23.42 13.32
C ASP A 840 -2.89 23.09 13.84
N ALA A 841 -2.09 22.35 13.06
CA ALA A 841 -0.70 22.04 13.40
C ALA A 841 0.16 23.30 13.53
N VAL A 842 0.04 24.28 12.62
CA VAL A 842 0.77 25.55 12.69
C VAL A 842 0.27 26.46 13.81
N ALA A 843 -1.03 26.44 14.12
CA ALA A 843 -1.60 27.25 15.21
C ALA A 843 -1.16 26.76 16.61
N GLY A 844 -0.75 25.49 16.74
CA GLY A 844 -0.36 24.85 18.00
C GLY A 844 1.13 24.92 18.37
N VAL A 845 1.98 25.59 17.58
CA VAL A 845 3.45 25.58 17.72
C VAL A 845 4.07 26.98 17.80
N ASP A 846 5.33 27.06 18.23
CA ASP A 846 6.08 28.31 18.38
C ASP A 846 7.00 28.62 17.17
N ALA A 847 7.22 27.66 16.27
CA ALA A 847 8.06 27.81 15.07
C ALA A 847 7.70 26.77 13.99
N VAL A 848 8.06 27.04 12.72
CA VAL A 848 7.78 26.14 11.58
C VAL A 848 9.03 25.93 10.72
N VAL A 849 9.30 24.68 10.34
CA VAL A 849 10.18 24.31 9.24
C VAL A 849 9.38 23.53 8.21
N HIS A 850 9.37 23.99 6.96
CA HIS A 850 8.78 23.28 5.82
C HIS A 850 9.89 22.75 4.91
N ALA A 851 10.12 21.44 4.93
CA ALA A 851 11.22 20.76 4.25
C ALA A 851 10.76 19.82 3.10
N ALA A 852 9.63 20.13 2.46
CA ALA A 852 9.04 19.34 1.36
C ALA A 852 9.75 19.56 0.01
N CYS A 853 11.06 19.31 -0.04
CA CYS A 853 11.97 19.79 -1.10
C CYS A 853 11.91 18.99 -2.42
N THR A 854 11.12 17.91 -2.50
CA THR A 854 11.16 16.97 -3.64
C THR A 854 9.86 16.19 -3.79
N PHE A 855 9.46 15.92 -5.04
CA PHE A 855 8.36 15.03 -5.45
C PHE A 855 6.93 15.38 -4.95
N THR A 856 6.70 16.58 -4.44
CA THR A 856 5.35 17.14 -4.23
C THR A 856 4.72 17.59 -5.55
N ARG A 857 3.40 17.48 -5.69
CA ARG A 857 2.66 18.13 -6.80
C ARG A 857 2.65 19.65 -6.58
N PRO A 858 2.93 20.48 -7.60
CA PRO A 858 2.90 21.94 -7.50
C PRO A 858 1.66 22.49 -6.78
N GLU A 859 0.48 22.00 -7.14
CA GLU A 859 -0.81 22.41 -6.58
C GLU A 859 -0.92 22.14 -5.06
N VAL A 860 -0.37 21.02 -4.60
CA VAL A 860 -0.39 20.61 -3.19
C VAL A 860 0.62 21.41 -2.38
N ASP A 861 1.80 21.67 -2.95
CA ASP A 861 2.85 22.47 -2.34
C ASP A 861 2.38 23.92 -2.08
N LEU A 862 1.71 24.51 -3.08
CA LEU A 862 1.10 25.84 -2.99
C LEU A 862 -0.04 25.90 -1.96
N ALA A 863 -0.98 24.96 -2.00
CA ALA A 863 -2.09 24.92 -1.05
C ALA A 863 -1.62 24.67 0.41
N ALA A 864 -0.59 23.86 0.60
CA ALA A 864 0.04 23.65 1.89
C ALA A 864 0.74 24.91 2.40
N MET A 865 1.52 25.59 1.55
CA MET A 865 2.19 26.84 1.90
C MET A 865 1.17 27.95 2.24
N GLU A 866 0.12 28.11 1.46
CA GLU A 866 -0.97 29.08 1.74
C GLU A 866 -1.64 28.78 3.09
N ALA A 867 -1.99 27.52 3.36
CA ALA A 867 -2.60 27.10 4.62
C ALA A 867 -1.70 27.40 5.83
N MET A 868 -0.41 27.04 5.75
CA MET A 868 0.57 27.29 6.81
C MET A 868 0.83 28.80 7.01
N ALA A 869 1.05 29.56 5.93
CA ALA A 869 1.31 31.01 5.99
C ALA A 869 0.11 31.82 6.50
N ALA A 870 -1.13 31.35 6.26
CA ALA A 870 -2.35 31.95 6.80
C ALA A 870 -2.55 31.64 8.30
N ALA A 871 -2.14 30.46 8.77
CA ALA A 871 -2.19 30.08 10.19
C ALA A 871 -1.03 30.65 11.02
N TRP A 872 0.12 30.93 10.39
CA TRP A 872 1.34 31.39 11.05
C TRP A 872 1.20 32.79 11.69
N ARG A 873 1.33 32.82 13.01
CA ARG A 873 1.11 34.00 13.87
C ARG A 873 2.27 34.33 14.81
N ARG A 874 3.26 33.45 14.98
CA ARG A 874 4.37 33.58 15.94
C ARG A 874 5.62 32.87 15.44
N GLY A 875 6.76 33.41 15.85
CA GLY A 875 8.08 32.78 15.75
C GLY A 875 8.57 32.53 14.32
N PRO A 876 9.76 31.94 14.19
CA PRO A 876 10.43 31.80 12.90
C PRO A 876 9.74 30.77 11.98
N PHE A 877 9.69 31.09 10.69
CA PHE A 877 9.28 30.14 9.64
C PHE A 877 10.44 29.98 8.64
N VAL A 878 11.00 28.77 8.58
CA VAL A 878 12.02 28.39 7.61
C VAL A 878 11.40 27.51 6.52
N PHE A 879 11.50 27.92 5.25
CA PHE A 879 11.11 27.12 4.10
C PHE A 879 12.36 26.64 3.36
N VAL A 880 12.46 25.35 3.07
CA VAL A 880 13.55 24.80 2.28
C VAL A 880 13.08 24.56 0.84
N SER A 881 13.78 25.17 -0.10
CA SER A 881 13.44 25.26 -1.52
C SER A 881 14.47 24.51 -2.40
N SER A 882 14.19 24.38 -3.69
CA SER A 882 14.82 23.40 -4.60
C SER A 882 15.68 24.04 -5.69
N VAL A 883 16.56 23.25 -6.32
CA VAL A 883 17.47 23.63 -7.41
C VAL A 883 16.75 24.35 -8.56
N ASP A 884 15.56 23.88 -8.94
CA ASP A 884 14.79 24.44 -10.06
C ASP A 884 14.33 25.90 -9.83
N ALA A 885 14.36 26.38 -8.58
CA ALA A 885 14.03 27.75 -8.21
C ALA A 885 15.14 28.76 -8.53
N TYR A 886 16.37 28.32 -8.83
CA TYR A 886 17.42 29.23 -9.30
C TYR A 886 17.11 29.80 -10.69
N GLY A 887 16.43 29.03 -11.54
CA GLY A 887 16.11 29.43 -12.91
C GLY A 887 17.36 29.61 -13.78
N ARG A 888 17.26 30.38 -14.87
CA ARG A 888 18.39 30.66 -15.80
C ARG A 888 19.15 31.97 -15.49
N PRO A 889 20.21 31.97 -14.65
CA PRO A 889 21.08 33.14 -14.47
C PRO A 889 21.76 33.59 -15.76
N GLU A 890 22.06 34.90 -15.82
CA GLU A 890 22.76 35.57 -16.94
C GLU A 890 24.25 35.19 -17.04
N GLY A 891 24.79 34.43 -16.09
CA GLY A 891 26.19 34.00 -16.05
C GLY A 891 26.33 32.53 -15.66
N ASP A 892 27.53 31.98 -15.83
CA ASP A 892 27.81 30.56 -15.58
C ASP A 892 27.98 30.20 -14.09
N ARG A 893 27.88 31.18 -13.17
CA ARG A 893 28.14 31.02 -11.73
C ARG A 893 26.98 31.46 -10.85
N VAL A 894 26.71 30.69 -9.79
CA VAL A 894 25.70 30.98 -8.75
C VAL A 894 26.38 31.07 -7.39
N ALA A 895 26.09 32.13 -6.63
CA ALA A 895 26.63 32.39 -5.29
C ALA A 895 25.49 32.56 -4.26
N GLU A 896 25.85 32.68 -2.98
CA GLU A 896 24.89 32.79 -1.87
C GLU A 896 23.84 33.91 -2.05
N GLU A 897 24.27 35.05 -2.60
CA GLU A 897 23.49 36.27 -2.85
C GLU A 897 22.72 36.29 -4.19
N SER A 898 22.78 35.21 -4.99
CA SER A 898 22.23 35.22 -6.36
C SER A 898 20.70 35.34 -6.38
N PRO A 899 20.11 36.26 -7.16
CA PRO A 899 18.67 36.33 -7.37
C PRO A 899 18.17 35.11 -8.15
N SER A 900 16.85 34.89 -8.13
CA SER A 900 16.21 33.91 -9.01
C SER A 900 15.93 34.48 -10.39
N TYR A 901 15.98 33.57 -11.36
CA TYR A 901 15.66 33.82 -12.76
C TYR A 901 14.49 32.92 -13.19
N GLU A 902 14.18 32.88 -14.48
CA GLU A 902 13.06 32.08 -15.01
C GLU A 902 13.25 30.57 -14.71
N PRO A 903 12.33 29.91 -13.96
CA PRO A 903 12.45 28.50 -13.58
C PRO A 903 12.51 27.54 -14.75
N LEU A 904 13.27 26.44 -14.59
CA LEU A 904 13.34 25.38 -15.61
C LEU A 904 12.08 24.48 -15.67
N SER A 905 11.22 24.53 -14.65
CA SER A 905 10.06 23.64 -14.54
C SER A 905 8.86 24.30 -13.82
N PRO A 906 7.63 23.79 -14.02
CA PRO A 906 6.47 24.18 -13.20
C PRO A 906 6.67 23.91 -11.70
N TYR A 907 7.53 22.95 -11.35
CA TYR A 907 7.90 22.64 -9.97
C TYR A 907 8.76 23.74 -9.36
N GLY A 908 9.84 24.15 -10.04
CA GLY A 908 10.66 25.30 -9.64
C GLY A 908 9.85 26.60 -9.56
N ARG A 909 8.87 26.76 -10.46
CA ARG A 909 7.94 27.89 -10.42
C ARG A 909 7.08 27.89 -9.15
N ALA A 910 6.45 26.77 -8.81
CA ALA A 910 5.69 26.67 -7.56
C ALA A 910 6.56 26.91 -6.32
N LYS A 911 7.84 26.48 -6.33
CA LYS A 911 8.77 26.81 -5.24
C LYS A 911 9.04 28.32 -5.11
N LEU A 912 9.22 29.05 -6.21
CA LEU A 912 9.30 30.53 -6.16
C LEU A 912 8.01 31.20 -5.71
N ASP A 913 6.85 30.71 -6.17
CA ASP A 913 5.57 31.25 -5.72
C ASP A 913 5.36 30.99 -4.21
N CYS A 914 5.79 29.84 -3.68
CA CYS A 914 5.84 29.52 -2.24
C CYS A 914 6.81 30.41 -1.44
N GLU A 915 8.03 30.64 -1.94
CA GLU A 915 8.98 31.60 -1.34
C GLU A 915 8.35 33.00 -1.24
N ALA A 916 7.72 33.45 -2.33
CA ALA A 916 7.08 34.75 -2.39
C ALA A 916 5.80 34.82 -1.51
N MET A 917 5.08 33.71 -1.30
CA MET A 917 3.98 33.63 -0.32
C MET A 917 4.51 33.85 1.10
N LEU A 918 5.56 33.12 1.50
CA LEU A 918 6.16 33.22 2.83
C LEU A 918 6.67 34.65 3.11
N LEU A 919 7.42 35.24 2.17
CA LEU A 919 7.99 36.58 2.33
C LEU A 919 6.90 37.67 2.36
N ARG A 920 5.83 37.54 1.55
CA ARG A 920 4.65 38.43 1.65
C ARG A 920 3.93 38.28 2.99
N ALA A 921 3.81 37.06 3.52
CA ALA A 921 3.17 36.81 4.82
C ALA A 921 4.00 37.37 6.00
N ALA A 922 5.33 37.36 5.90
CA ALA A 922 6.23 37.89 6.92
C ALA A 922 6.14 39.42 7.08
N GLY A 923 5.99 40.15 5.97
CA GLY A 923 5.86 41.61 5.94
C GLY A 923 7.12 42.37 6.35
N THR A 924 7.05 43.71 6.31
CA THR A 924 8.18 44.61 6.67
C THR A 924 8.54 44.59 8.16
N GLU A 925 7.61 44.19 9.03
CA GLU A 925 7.82 44.09 10.48
C GLU A 925 8.20 42.67 10.95
N GLY A 926 8.29 41.70 10.02
CA GLY A 926 8.89 40.37 10.22
C GLY A 926 8.33 39.56 11.38
N ARG A 927 7.22 38.82 11.17
CA ARG A 927 6.47 37.99 12.16
C ARG A 927 7.25 36.89 12.93
N GLY A 928 8.32 37.24 13.64
CA GLY A 928 9.27 36.27 14.21
C GLY A 928 10.36 35.82 13.21
N GLY A 929 10.36 36.39 12.00
CA GLY A 929 11.35 36.14 10.95
C GLY A 929 10.98 35.03 9.97
N ALA A 930 11.38 35.20 8.72
CA ALA A 930 11.19 34.23 7.64
C ALA A 930 12.52 33.97 6.92
N SER A 931 12.76 32.70 6.56
CA SER A 931 14.00 32.28 5.90
C SER A 931 13.68 31.30 4.78
N ALA A 932 13.86 31.71 3.53
CA ALA A 932 13.78 30.82 2.36
C ALA A 932 15.18 30.28 2.04
N VAL A 933 15.46 29.04 2.43
CA VAL A 933 16.75 28.37 2.24
C VAL A 933 16.70 27.53 0.98
N ARG A 934 17.29 27.98 -0.11
CA ARG A 934 17.36 27.21 -1.36
C ARG A 934 18.49 26.19 -1.29
N SER A 935 18.21 24.95 -1.63
CA SER A 935 19.20 23.87 -1.67
C SER A 935 19.36 23.32 -3.09
N PRO A 936 20.59 23.02 -3.55
CA PRO A 936 20.84 22.17 -4.70
C PRO A 936 20.64 20.70 -4.28
N ILE A 937 21.51 19.78 -4.70
CA ILE A 937 21.39 18.36 -4.38
C ILE A 937 22.01 18.08 -2.99
N VAL A 938 21.29 17.33 -2.17
CA VAL A 938 21.64 17.03 -0.77
C VAL A 938 22.25 15.63 -0.67
N TRP A 939 23.45 15.51 -0.10
CA TRP A 939 24.19 14.25 0.02
C TRP A 939 24.39 13.88 1.49
N GLY A 940 24.29 12.58 1.82
CA GLY A 940 24.44 12.08 3.19
C GLY A 940 24.07 10.61 3.35
N ALA A 941 24.56 9.99 4.42
CA ALA A 941 24.42 8.56 4.74
C ALA A 941 23.01 8.14 5.22
N HIS A 942 21.98 8.43 4.43
CA HIS A 942 20.57 8.11 4.66
C HIS A 942 20.00 7.32 3.48
N ASP A 943 19.10 6.36 3.69
CA ASP A 943 18.79 5.34 2.66
C ASP A 943 18.15 5.92 1.39
N ARG A 944 17.17 6.83 1.52
CA ARG A 944 16.63 7.64 0.40
C ARG A 944 17.65 8.57 -0.30
N LEU A 945 18.84 8.75 0.26
CA LEU A 945 19.95 9.47 -0.39
C LEU A 945 20.97 8.49 -0.98
N ARG A 946 21.19 7.30 -0.37
CA ARG A 946 21.95 6.19 -0.97
C ARG A 946 21.35 5.74 -2.30
N GLU A 947 20.02 5.82 -2.45
CA GLU A 947 19.30 5.62 -3.71
C GLU A 947 19.79 6.54 -4.85
N GLN A 948 20.40 7.69 -4.58
CA GLN A 948 20.98 8.56 -5.62
C GLN A 948 22.23 7.94 -6.29
N LEU A 949 22.89 6.96 -5.66
CA LEU A 949 23.92 6.14 -6.29
C LEU A 949 23.33 5.02 -7.17
N ARG A 950 22.00 4.85 -7.21
CA ARG A 950 21.33 3.80 -8.01
C ARG A 950 20.69 4.34 -9.30
N TRP A 951 20.49 5.65 -9.43
CA TRP A 951 19.69 6.25 -10.51
C TRP A 951 20.33 7.50 -11.16
N GLY A 952 19.93 7.79 -12.39
CA GLY A 952 20.38 8.97 -13.15
C GLY A 952 21.88 8.99 -13.44
N ALA A 953 22.40 10.17 -13.76
CA ALA A 953 23.81 10.42 -14.06
C ALA A 953 24.76 9.87 -12.99
N THR A 954 24.54 10.25 -11.72
CA THR A 954 25.33 9.77 -10.57
C THR A 954 25.29 8.25 -10.45
N GLY A 955 24.11 7.63 -10.63
CA GLY A 955 23.97 6.18 -10.59
C GLY A 955 24.73 5.46 -11.71
N ARG A 956 24.71 5.98 -12.95
CA ARG A 956 25.48 5.41 -14.06
C ARG A 956 26.99 5.52 -13.81
N LEU A 957 27.47 6.65 -13.29
CA LEU A 957 28.88 6.80 -12.91
C LEU A 957 29.28 5.83 -11.79
N TYR A 958 28.40 5.61 -10.81
CA TYR A 958 28.63 4.62 -9.75
C TYR A 958 28.66 3.18 -10.27
N GLN A 959 27.75 2.77 -11.18
CA GLN A 959 27.81 1.43 -11.77
C GLN A 959 29.06 1.25 -12.63
N ALA A 960 29.37 2.18 -13.54
CA ALA A 960 30.57 2.09 -14.39
C ALA A 960 31.87 2.05 -13.56
N ALA A 961 31.94 2.81 -12.46
CA ALA A 961 33.02 2.72 -11.49
C ALA A 961 33.07 1.36 -10.77
N ARG A 962 31.93 0.83 -10.29
CA ARG A 962 31.84 -0.46 -9.58
C ARG A 962 32.17 -1.66 -10.47
N GLU A 963 31.80 -1.58 -11.74
CA GLU A 963 32.05 -2.62 -12.76
C GLU A 963 33.48 -2.57 -13.32
N GLY A 964 34.24 -1.49 -13.05
CA GLY A 964 35.59 -1.29 -13.59
C GLY A 964 35.61 -1.05 -15.11
N GLY A 965 34.49 -0.61 -15.67
CA GLY A 965 34.36 -0.35 -17.11
C GLY A 965 34.97 0.99 -17.55
N PRO A 966 34.94 1.30 -18.85
CA PRO A 966 35.24 2.64 -19.32
C PRO A 966 34.17 3.63 -18.84
N ILE A 967 34.59 4.73 -18.22
CA ILE A 967 33.71 5.75 -17.68
C ILE A 967 33.65 6.91 -18.69
N GLU A 968 32.55 7.02 -19.42
CA GLU A 968 32.33 8.09 -20.39
C GLU A 968 31.97 9.41 -19.68
N LEU A 969 32.71 10.47 -20.01
CA LEU A 969 32.57 11.81 -19.44
C LEU A 969 32.60 12.86 -20.57
N PRO A 970 31.75 13.90 -20.52
CA PRO A 970 31.81 14.99 -21.51
C PRO A 970 33.18 15.68 -21.52
N ARG A 971 33.64 16.12 -22.69
CA ARG A 971 34.85 16.97 -22.79
C ARG A 971 34.64 18.34 -22.11
N PRO A 972 35.68 18.90 -21.47
CA PRO A 972 35.68 20.31 -21.08
C PRO A 972 35.50 21.18 -22.33
N GLY A 973 34.54 22.12 -22.32
CA GLY A 973 34.18 22.93 -23.48
C GLY A 973 32.96 22.45 -24.27
N THR A 974 32.49 21.21 -24.07
CA THR A 974 31.25 20.71 -24.71
C THR A 974 30.06 21.60 -24.35
N GLY A 975 29.22 21.93 -25.33
CA GLY A 975 28.11 22.88 -25.16
C GLY A 975 28.53 24.33 -24.92
N GLY A 976 29.82 24.66 -25.10
CA GLY A 976 30.35 26.01 -24.92
C GLY A 976 30.67 26.40 -23.46
N ARG A 977 30.58 25.47 -22.50
CA ARG A 977 30.91 25.74 -21.09
C ARG A 977 32.30 25.21 -20.71
N PRO A 978 33.14 25.99 -20.00
CA PRO A 978 34.50 25.57 -19.62
C PRO A 978 34.53 24.61 -18.42
N TRP A 979 33.38 24.10 -17.97
CA TRP A 979 33.25 23.25 -16.79
C TRP A 979 32.03 22.32 -16.94
N TYR A 980 32.04 21.20 -16.22
CA TYR A 980 30.91 20.31 -16.01
C TYR A 980 31.00 19.73 -14.58
N GLY A 981 29.88 19.27 -14.02
CA GLY A 981 29.85 18.69 -12.67
C GLY A 981 28.54 18.92 -11.95
N VAL A 982 28.51 18.55 -10.66
CA VAL A 982 27.33 18.62 -9.80
C VAL A 982 27.60 19.45 -8.56
N ALA A 983 26.63 20.28 -8.18
CA ALA A 983 26.63 21.02 -6.93
C ALA A 983 26.01 20.20 -5.80
N TRP A 984 26.63 20.24 -4.62
CA TRP A 984 26.22 19.46 -3.47
C TRP A 984 26.16 20.30 -2.20
N VAL A 985 25.33 19.86 -1.26
CA VAL A 985 25.34 20.30 0.13
C VAL A 985 25.30 19.08 1.07
N HIS A 986 26.14 19.09 2.10
CA HIS A 986 26.14 18.05 3.14
C HIS A 986 24.83 18.10 3.95
N ALA A 987 24.11 16.98 4.05
CA ALA A 987 22.78 16.92 4.67
C ALA A 987 22.75 17.46 6.12
N ALA A 988 23.74 17.10 6.94
CA ALA A 988 23.85 17.62 8.30
C ALA A 988 24.27 19.10 8.36
N ALA A 989 24.97 19.63 7.35
CA ALA A 989 25.33 21.05 7.30
C ALA A 989 24.11 21.90 6.91
N LEU A 990 23.33 21.43 5.91
CA LEU A 990 22.05 22.03 5.57
C LEU A 990 21.08 22.01 6.77
N ALA A 991 20.98 20.88 7.47
CA ALA A 991 20.13 20.77 8.66
C ALA A 991 20.55 21.73 9.78
N ARG A 992 21.85 21.92 10.03
CA ARG A 992 22.37 22.95 10.93
C ARG A 992 21.98 24.35 10.51
N ALA A 993 22.17 24.72 9.24
CA ALA A 993 21.82 26.05 8.75
C ALA A 993 20.30 26.31 8.84
N VAL A 994 19.47 25.31 8.53
CA VAL A 994 18.00 25.38 8.68
C VAL A 994 17.58 25.51 10.15
N ALA A 995 18.26 24.82 11.08
CA ALA A 995 18.03 24.98 12.51
C ALA A 995 18.52 26.34 13.04
N ASP A 996 19.68 26.83 12.58
CA ASP A 996 20.22 28.15 12.91
C ASP A 996 19.30 29.28 12.40
N CYS A 997 18.64 29.10 11.25
CA CYS A 997 17.63 30.02 10.72
C CYS A 997 16.36 30.18 11.59
N LEU A 998 16.18 29.34 12.63
CA LEU A 998 15.16 29.54 13.67
C LEU A 998 15.64 30.54 14.73
N ASP A 999 16.93 30.53 15.05
CA ASP A 999 17.52 31.34 16.12
C ASP A 999 18.07 32.67 15.59
N ARG A 1000 18.38 32.74 14.30
CA ARG A 1000 18.79 33.93 13.52
C ARG A 1000 18.19 33.86 12.11
N PRO A 1001 16.93 34.31 11.92
CA PRO A 1001 16.30 34.30 10.59
C PRO A 1001 17.04 35.18 9.58
N VAL A 1002 16.96 34.81 8.30
CA VAL A 1002 17.55 35.55 7.17
C VAL A 1002 16.73 36.80 6.83
N HIS A 1003 15.43 36.81 7.17
CA HIS A 1003 14.45 37.83 6.75
C HIS A 1003 14.35 37.98 5.21
N GLY A 1004 14.58 36.88 4.50
CA GLY A 1004 14.76 36.87 3.05
C GLY A 1004 15.10 35.48 2.51
N VAL A 1005 15.90 35.44 1.46
CA VAL A 1005 16.38 34.22 0.80
C VAL A 1005 17.87 34.01 1.10
N ALA A 1006 18.29 32.76 1.29
CA ALA A 1006 19.70 32.36 1.29
C ALA A 1006 19.91 31.09 0.45
N ASN A 1007 20.98 31.05 -0.35
CA ASN A 1007 21.29 29.91 -1.22
C ASN A 1007 22.33 28.99 -0.54
N ALA A 1008 21.90 27.83 -0.04
CA ALA A 1008 22.71 26.90 0.74
C ALA A 1008 23.44 25.87 -0.15
N CYS A 1009 24.74 26.06 -0.36
CA CYS A 1009 25.64 25.08 -0.99
C CYS A 1009 26.74 24.65 -0.01
N SER A 1010 27.44 23.53 -0.28
CA SER A 1010 28.74 23.25 0.35
C SER A 1010 29.87 23.00 -0.64
N GLY A 1011 29.57 22.64 -1.89
CA GLY A 1011 30.60 22.46 -2.92
C GLY A 1011 30.07 22.27 -4.33
N HIS A 1012 31.00 22.29 -5.28
CA HIS A 1012 30.79 21.82 -6.66
C HIS A 1012 31.91 20.83 -6.99
N VAL A 1013 31.58 19.66 -7.53
CA VAL A 1013 32.53 18.60 -7.91
C VAL A 1013 32.40 18.31 -9.41
N SER A 1014 33.51 18.20 -10.15
CA SER A 1014 33.41 17.81 -11.56
C SER A 1014 33.02 16.34 -11.69
N TRP A 1015 32.38 15.95 -12.80
CA TRP A 1015 32.05 14.54 -13.02
C TRP A 1015 33.30 13.64 -13.09
N ARG A 1016 34.46 14.19 -13.45
CA ARG A 1016 35.77 13.52 -13.41
C ARG A 1016 36.27 13.32 -11.98
N ASP A 1017 36.22 14.34 -11.13
CA ASP A 1017 36.64 14.23 -9.73
C ASP A 1017 35.73 13.26 -8.94
N LEU A 1018 34.42 13.29 -9.23
CA LEU A 1018 33.45 12.37 -8.61
C LEU A 1018 33.70 10.93 -9.07
N ALA A 1019 33.87 10.68 -10.37
CA ALA A 1019 34.18 9.35 -10.87
C ALA A 1019 35.53 8.83 -10.34
N GLY A 1020 36.53 9.72 -10.16
CA GLY A 1020 37.79 9.43 -9.47
C GLY A 1020 37.57 8.94 -8.04
N ASP A 1021 36.92 9.75 -7.20
CA ASP A 1021 36.56 9.38 -5.82
C ASP A 1021 35.83 8.03 -5.76
N LEU A 1022 34.87 7.80 -6.67
CA LEU A 1022 34.12 6.54 -6.73
C LEU A 1022 35.01 5.34 -7.07
N THR A 1023 35.85 5.43 -8.12
CA THR A 1023 36.77 4.33 -8.46
C THR A 1023 37.78 4.03 -7.34
N GLU A 1024 38.30 5.04 -6.66
CA GLU A 1024 39.28 4.85 -5.59
C GLU A 1024 38.63 4.27 -4.32
N LEU A 1025 37.41 4.69 -3.98
CA LEU A 1025 36.64 4.13 -2.86
C LEU A 1025 36.12 2.71 -3.13
N LEU A 1026 35.89 2.35 -4.40
CA LEU A 1026 35.47 1.00 -4.82
C LEU A 1026 36.66 0.05 -5.08
N GLY A 1027 37.90 0.56 -5.08
CA GLY A 1027 39.11 -0.22 -5.37
C GLY A 1027 39.25 -0.66 -6.83
N THR A 1028 38.52 -0.03 -7.76
CA THR A 1028 38.46 -0.41 -9.18
C THR A 1028 39.38 0.44 -10.05
N ARG A 1029 39.51 0.07 -11.33
CA ARG A 1029 40.31 0.81 -12.32
C ARG A 1029 39.46 1.14 -13.55
N GLY A 1030 38.64 2.18 -13.46
CA GLY A 1030 37.91 2.70 -14.61
C GLY A 1030 38.81 3.49 -15.56
N GLU A 1031 38.64 3.30 -16.88
CA GLU A 1031 39.31 4.11 -17.90
C GLU A 1031 38.42 5.31 -18.27
N PHE A 1032 38.86 6.53 -17.95
CA PHE A 1032 38.09 7.74 -18.28
C PHE A 1032 38.12 8.04 -19.79
N ARG A 1033 36.97 7.99 -20.46
CA ARG A 1033 36.84 8.30 -21.89
C ARG A 1033 36.11 9.61 -22.11
N GLU A 1034 36.73 10.51 -22.86
CA GLU A 1034 36.21 11.85 -23.12
C GLU A 1034 35.36 11.89 -24.40
N THR A 1035 34.08 12.23 -24.26
CA THR A 1035 33.06 12.23 -25.32
C THR A 1035 32.58 13.64 -25.69
N ASP A 1036 32.16 13.83 -26.94
CA ASP A 1036 31.66 15.12 -27.46
C ASP A 1036 30.17 15.35 -27.17
N GLY A 1037 29.48 14.39 -26.56
CA GLY A 1037 28.06 14.48 -26.19
C GLY A 1037 27.86 14.57 -24.68
N THR A 1038 27.00 15.48 -24.24
CA THR A 1038 26.56 15.57 -22.84
C THR A 1038 25.16 14.94 -22.69
N PRO A 1039 25.01 13.82 -21.99
CA PRO A 1039 23.70 13.31 -21.59
C PRO A 1039 22.89 14.36 -20.83
N ARG A 1040 21.58 14.45 -21.08
CA ARG A 1040 20.70 15.51 -20.54
C ARG A 1040 20.71 15.64 -19.01
N ASP A 1041 21.05 14.58 -18.29
CA ASP A 1041 21.14 14.53 -16.83
C ASP A 1041 22.58 14.74 -16.29
N LEU A 1042 23.59 14.80 -17.16
CA LEU A 1042 24.94 15.30 -16.86
C LEU A 1042 25.08 16.80 -17.19
N ASP A 1043 24.17 17.38 -17.99
CA ASP A 1043 24.10 18.79 -18.41
C ASP A 1043 23.59 19.71 -17.28
N HIS A 1044 24.30 19.76 -16.16
CA HIS A 1044 24.08 20.82 -15.17
C HIS A 1044 24.56 22.17 -15.72
N HIS A 1045 23.72 23.20 -15.60
CA HIS A 1045 23.89 24.45 -16.34
C HIS A 1045 24.70 25.54 -15.60
N TRP A 1046 24.89 25.46 -14.27
CA TRP A 1046 25.52 26.52 -13.45
C TRP A 1046 26.55 26.00 -12.43
N ARG A 1047 27.65 26.73 -12.28
CA ARG A 1047 28.75 26.45 -11.36
C ARG A 1047 28.55 27.17 -10.03
N TYR A 1048 28.26 26.43 -8.98
CA TYR A 1048 27.99 27.00 -7.66
C TYR A 1048 29.31 27.37 -6.95
N ASP A 1049 29.39 28.58 -6.40
CA ASP A 1049 30.61 29.16 -5.84
C ASP A 1049 30.74 28.90 -4.33
N SER A 1050 31.41 27.80 -3.98
CA SER A 1050 31.62 27.38 -2.60
C SER A 1050 32.72 28.15 -1.84
N ALA A 1051 33.27 29.24 -2.40
CA ALA A 1051 34.12 30.16 -1.64
C ALA A 1051 33.29 31.18 -0.81
N ARG A 1052 32.01 31.35 -1.15
CA ARG A 1052 31.06 32.25 -0.49
C ARG A 1052 29.93 31.46 0.15
N LEU A 1053 30.22 30.87 1.32
CA LEU A 1053 29.25 30.11 2.10
C LEU A 1053 29.09 30.71 3.50
N ALA A 1054 27.85 30.81 3.97
CA ALA A 1054 27.49 30.97 5.37
C ALA A 1054 28.35 30.06 6.27
N ALA A 1055 28.88 30.62 7.35
CA ALA A 1055 29.77 29.88 8.26
C ALA A 1055 29.19 28.54 8.79
N PRO A 1056 27.88 28.38 9.06
CA PRO A 1056 27.29 27.09 9.48
C PRO A 1056 27.32 25.97 8.43
N LEU A 1057 27.42 26.31 7.14
CA LEU A 1057 27.38 25.35 6.01
C LEU A 1057 28.73 24.70 5.70
N ARG A 1058 29.80 25.13 6.38
CA ARG A 1058 31.14 24.53 6.20
C ARG A 1058 31.15 23.12 6.79
N ALA A 1059 31.76 22.18 6.06
CA ALA A 1059 31.97 20.82 6.52
C ALA A 1059 32.82 20.81 7.80
N ARG A 1060 32.44 19.97 8.76
CA ARG A 1060 33.28 19.60 9.91
C ARG A 1060 34.21 18.45 9.51
N ALA A 1061 35.23 18.18 10.32
CA ALA A 1061 36.05 16.98 10.12
C ALA A 1061 35.17 15.72 10.15
N GLY A 1062 35.23 14.91 9.08
CA GLY A 1062 34.34 13.77 8.85
C GLY A 1062 33.16 14.04 7.91
N GLU A 1063 32.80 15.30 7.65
CA GLU A 1063 31.72 15.69 6.73
C GLU A 1063 32.23 16.03 5.31
N GLU A 1064 33.48 15.63 5.01
CA GLU A 1064 34.13 15.84 3.71
C GLU A 1064 33.48 14.96 2.63
N ARG A 1065 33.43 15.48 1.38
CA ARG A 1065 32.78 14.81 0.22
C ARG A 1065 33.09 13.33 0.14
N ARG A 1066 34.37 12.97 0.25
CA ARG A 1066 34.88 11.60 0.11
C ARG A 1066 34.54 10.70 1.30
N THR A 1067 34.41 11.25 2.51
CA THR A 1067 33.93 10.51 3.68
C THR A 1067 32.45 10.18 3.54
N VAL A 1068 31.64 11.15 3.11
CA VAL A 1068 30.21 10.94 2.82
C VAL A 1068 30.02 9.89 1.72
N LEU A 1069 30.81 9.96 0.65
CA LEU A 1069 30.79 8.95 -0.42
C LEU A 1069 31.11 7.56 0.14
N ALA A 1070 32.13 7.43 1.01
CA ALA A 1070 32.46 6.14 1.63
C ALA A 1070 31.30 5.58 2.49
N GLU A 1071 30.65 6.41 3.31
CA GLU A 1071 29.48 6.00 4.13
C GLU A 1071 28.21 5.71 3.32
N MET A 1072 28.07 6.34 2.14
CA MET A 1072 26.98 6.05 1.20
C MET A 1072 27.24 4.73 0.46
N ILE A 1073 28.48 4.47 0.03
CA ILE A 1073 28.89 3.23 -0.65
C ILE A 1073 28.84 2.02 0.28
N GLY A 1074 29.42 2.12 1.49
CA GLY A 1074 29.50 1.00 2.45
C GLY A 1074 28.16 0.49 2.97
N GLY A 1075 27.07 1.22 2.71
CA GLY A 1075 25.69 0.80 3.01
C GLY A 1075 24.94 0.18 1.82
N VAL A 1076 25.58 -0.06 0.66
CA VAL A 1076 24.95 -0.67 -0.52
C VAL A 1076 25.49 -2.09 -0.72
N SER A 1077 24.66 -3.09 -0.43
CA SER A 1077 24.99 -4.50 -0.63
C SER A 1077 24.77 -4.97 -2.08
N ASP A 1078 25.61 -5.89 -2.57
CA ASP A 1078 25.62 -6.31 -3.98
C ASP A 1078 24.32 -6.96 -4.50
N GLY A 1079 23.48 -7.50 -3.60
CA GLY A 1079 22.19 -8.10 -3.97
C GLY A 1079 21.16 -7.08 -4.45
N ASP A 1080 21.26 -5.83 -4.00
CA ASP A 1080 20.23 -4.80 -4.14
C ASP A 1080 20.19 -4.12 -5.52
N VAL A 1081 21.18 -4.39 -6.38
CA VAL A 1081 21.52 -3.54 -7.54
C VAL A 1081 21.22 -4.21 -8.89
N ARG A 1082 21.08 -5.54 -8.95
CA ARG A 1082 20.88 -6.29 -10.21
C ARG A 1082 19.51 -6.09 -10.91
N GLY A 1083 18.60 -5.31 -10.32
CA GLY A 1083 17.29 -4.99 -10.89
C GLY A 1083 17.25 -3.75 -11.81
N GLY A 1084 18.38 -3.06 -12.00
CA GLY A 1084 18.46 -1.76 -12.69
C GLY A 1084 19.03 -1.79 -14.11
N ASP A 1085 18.57 -2.69 -14.99
CA ASP A 1085 19.05 -2.77 -16.39
C ASP A 1085 18.63 -1.52 -17.20
N VAL A 1086 19.55 -0.57 -17.37
CA VAL A 1086 19.35 0.65 -18.16
C VAL A 1086 19.56 0.36 -19.65
N ARG A 1087 18.58 -0.29 -20.27
CA ARG A 1087 18.55 -0.43 -21.74
C ARG A 1087 18.25 0.91 -22.39
N GLY A 1088 19.26 1.49 -23.02
CA GLY A 1088 19.12 2.74 -23.76
C GLY A 1088 18.24 2.58 -25.00
N GLY A 1089 17.19 3.40 -25.09
CA GLY A 1089 16.47 3.70 -26.32
C GLY A 1089 16.82 5.12 -26.76
N GLY A 1090 17.43 5.26 -27.94
CA GLY A 1090 17.84 6.57 -28.47
C GLY A 1090 17.07 6.95 -29.73
N VAL A 1091 16.15 7.91 -29.60
CA VAL A 1091 15.84 8.99 -30.55
C VAL A 1091 15.50 10.25 -29.74
#